data_AF-A0A3M9N619-F1
#
_entry.id   AF-A0A3M9N619-F1
#
_cell.length_a   1.000
_cell.length_b   1.000
_cell.length_c   1.000
_cell.angle_alpha   90.00
_cell.angle_beta   90.00
_cell.angle_gamma   90.00
#
_symmetry.space_group_name_H-M   'P 1'
#
loop_
_entity.id
_entity.type
_entity.pdbx_description
1 polymer ?
#
loop_
_entity_poly.entity_id
_entity_poly.type
_entity_poly.pdbx_seq_one_letter_code
_entity_poly.pdbx_strand_id
1 'polypeptide(L)'
;MVPSGLMKWSMLWMALLAAVAAGAQTSSLPIGTWQIHVPNHRAKAVAETPSSVYCATEDGFFRLIKDENTLQTLSRTDGFSDVNISTLAYDTVTATLLVAYENTNLDLVSNGKVNNLTELLRKPMAGAKVIHHLYTHNKKAYVATSFGLVVVDLVKLEIKDTYSNLGAQGEVVQVYASTVLNDSLYIASSGGVMAASLNSTNLLDFRSWKRFGSSQGLPAAGAETIKTIAAFAGGIYVGVNGNGLYRFNGASWSKTAFSTSDNQFSSLQSNGKRLTVSGTAQVLEVSGTGQVAQYTDPVLSNVRMALPARSGGVWAASYDRGLVYVSGTGVRSYVPNGPANVDVFSVYAEPGLFTVLGGGYNQAYLQQGSGAGFYQYQNGQWVSYNFASGGQFPSHARDLVMAHRNVVTGKFYIASYGAGLLEWNGLNDVKLYNNTNSPLLSAIDANDRSYIRVTGLATDAAGSLWVANRNQIANAPGLFELKPDGTWKSHPFTGYGLGSGVDKVIVDGNGYKWVTISTNGRDAGLIVYDDVTSAYVHLGGAGQGGLPGIQVFSLAVDLQGEVWAGTNNGVAVFTSSPDIFTSSYAGAYLPIYERRPLLQGQVIRSIAIDGGNRKWIGTDTGLWLFNETGEEMMHHFTTKNSPLPSDKIRDISINHATGEVLIGTEAGVAIYRGTATRTEKVNKGCLKVFPNPVRAGFTGTIGIAGVPDNGWVKITDAAGLLVFEGKATGGTFAWNGRDYSGRKAKPGVYLVMASSADGAQTCMTKIAIQ
;
A
#
# COMPACT_ATOMS: atom_id res chain seq x y z
N MET A 1 -59.44 0.84 11.27
CA MET A 1 -58.95 -0.54 11.12
C MET A 1 -58.33 -0.66 9.74
N VAL A 2 -56.99 -0.68 9.67
CA VAL A 2 -56.23 -0.95 8.44
C VAL A 2 -55.65 -2.36 8.61
N PRO A 3 -55.71 -3.25 7.60
CA PRO A 3 -55.39 -4.65 7.81
C PRO A 3 -53.88 -4.84 8.05
N SER A 4 -53.55 -5.57 9.11
CA SER A 4 -52.20 -5.93 9.58
C SER A 4 -51.40 -6.81 8.60
N GLY A 5 -51.88 -7.02 7.37
CA GLY A 5 -51.21 -7.80 6.32
C GLY A 5 -50.24 -6.99 5.44
N LEU A 6 -50.47 -5.69 5.24
CA LEU A 6 -49.66 -4.86 4.34
C LEU A 6 -48.32 -4.41 4.94
N MET A 7 -48.17 -4.47 6.27
CA MET A 7 -46.94 -4.06 6.98
C MET A 7 -45.87 -5.18 7.02
N LYS A 8 -46.28 -6.45 6.84
CA LYS A 8 -45.34 -7.59 6.77
C LYS A 8 -44.69 -7.74 5.39
N TRP A 9 -45.39 -7.36 4.32
CA TRP A 9 -44.86 -7.46 2.95
C TRP A 9 -43.92 -6.32 2.57
N SER A 10 -44.14 -5.11 3.11
CA SER A 10 -43.26 -3.96 2.92
C SER A 10 -41.93 -4.08 3.70
N MET A 11 -41.94 -4.71 4.90
CA MET A 11 -40.71 -5.04 5.63
C MET A 11 -39.93 -6.19 4.97
N LEU A 12 -40.59 -7.20 4.39
CA LEU A 12 -39.90 -8.26 3.64
C LEU A 12 -39.25 -7.76 2.34
N TRP A 13 -39.88 -6.80 1.65
CA TRP A 13 -39.30 -6.19 0.44
C TRP A 13 -38.15 -5.22 0.75
N MET A 14 -38.21 -4.46 1.85
CA MET A 14 -37.06 -3.66 2.31
C MET A 14 -35.90 -4.53 2.85
N ALA A 15 -36.20 -5.67 3.48
CA ALA A 15 -35.17 -6.64 3.88
C ALA A 15 -34.56 -7.38 2.67
N LEU A 16 -35.33 -7.66 1.62
CA LEU A 16 -34.80 -8.23 0.37
C LEU A 16 -33.97 -7.20 -0.43
N LEU A 17 -34.38 -5.93 -0.48
CA LEU A 17 -33.61 -4.88 -1.15
C LEU A 17 -32.34 -4.49 -0.37
N ALA A 18 -32.35 -4.56 0.97
CA ALA A 18 -31.14 -4.43 1.78
C ALA A 18 -30.20 -5.64 1.66
N ALA A 19 -30.73 -6.85 1.44
CA ALA A 19 -29.93 -8.05 1.19
C ALA A 19 -29.33 -8.09 -0.23
N VAL A 20 -29.93 -7.40 -1.21
CA VAL A 20 -29.40 -7.32 -2.59
C VAL A 20 -28.33 -6.21 -2.75
N ALA A 21 -28.25 -5.26 -1.82
CA ALA A 21 -27.14 -4.28 -1.76
C ALA A 21 -25.94 -4.75 -0.91
N ALA A 22 -26.07 -5.83 -0.13
CA ALA A 22 -24.99 -6.42 0.68
C ALA A 22 -24.40 -7.70 0.07
N GLY A 23 -24.90 -8.13 -1.08
CA GLY A 23 -24.18 -9.05 -1.96
C GLY A 23 -23.16 -8.27 -2.77
N ALA A 24 -22.11 -7.77 -2.14
CA ALA A 24 -20.87 -7.59 -2.88
C ALA A 24 -20.58 -8.97 -3.47
N GLN A 25 -20.81 -9.16 -4.76
CA GLN A 25 -20.13 -10.22 -5.48
C GLN A 25 -18.66 -9.96 -5.16
N THR A 26 -18.09 -10.78 -4.28
CA THR A 26 -16.65 -10.89 -4.13
C THR A 26 -16.20 -11.48 -5.46
N SER A 27 -16.14 -10.63 -6.48
CA SER A 27 -15.52 -10.96 -7.74
C SER A 27 -14.09 -11.28 -7.36
N SER A 28 -13.77 -12.57 -7.32
CA SER A 28 -12.40 -13.04 -7.13
C SER A 28 -11.52 -12.24 -8.08
N LEU A 29 -10.47 -11.61 -7.55
CA LEU A 29 -9.53 -10.82 -8.32
C LEU A 29 -9.13 -11.64 -9.58
N PRO A 30 -9.31 -11.12 -10.81
CA PRO A 30 -8.99 -11.89 -12.01
C PRO A 30 -7.52 -12.31 -12.05
N ILE A 31 -7.21 -13.48 -12.60
CA ILE A 31 -5.83 -13.99 -12.73
C ILE A 31 -4.97 -12.97 -13.47
N GLY A 32 -3.81 -12.66 -12.90
CA GLY A 32 -2.84 -11.72 -13.44
C GLY A 32 -3.11 -10.25 -13.11
N THR A 33 -4.16 -9.95 -12.34
CA THR A 33 -4.48 -8.57 -11.93
C THR A 33 -4.01 -8.25 -10.51
N TRP A 34 -3.95 -6.95 -10.22
CA TRP A 34 -3.48 -6.37 -8.97
C TRP A 34 -4.61 -5.64 -8.27
N GLN A 35 -4.56 -5.66 -6.94
CA GLN A 35 -5.33 -4.77 -6.07
C GLN A 35 -4.37 -4.06 -5.13
N ILE A 36 -4.43 -2.74 -5.09
CA ILE A 36 -3.54 -1.90 -4.27
C ILE A 36 -4.33 -1.34 -3.10
N HIS A 37 -3.72 -1.39 -1.92
CA HIS A 37 -4.35 -0.92 -0.68
C HIS A 37 -3.43 0.07 0.02
N VAL A 38 -3.96 1.29 0.19
CA VAL A 38 -3.23 2.42 0.75
C VAL A 38 -4.11 3.19 1.73
N PRO A 39 -3.52 3.94 2.69
CA PRO A 39 -4.27 4.83 3.56
C PRO A 39 -4.92 5.99 2.79
N ASN A 40 -6.22 6.20 2.99
CA ASN A 40 -6.98 7.26 2.28
C ASN A 40 -7.37 8.46 3.16
N HIS A 41 -6.92 8.52 4.41
CA HIS A 41 -7.27 9.60 5.33
C HIS A 41 -6.28 10.78 5.31
N ARG A 42 -5.10 10.61 4.69
CA ARG A 42 -4.03 11.62 4.63
C ARG A 42 -4.20 12.65 3.50
N ALA A 43 -5.30 13.39 3.50
CA ALA A 43 -5.63 14.29 2.38
C ALA A 43 -4.67 15.48 2.26
N LYS A 44 -4.27 15.78 1.02
CA LYS A 44 -3.38 16.90 0.64
C LYS A 44 -4.10 17.96 -0.17
N ALA A 45 -4.91 17.55 -1.15
CA ALA A 45 -5.53 18.46 -2.10
C ALA A 45 -6.93 17.99 -2.53
N VAL A 46 -7.78 18.94 -2.89
CA VAL A 46 -9.16 18.70 -3.33
C VAL A 46 -9.48 19.50 -4.59
N ALA A 47 -10.29 18.93 -5.48
CA ALA A 47 -10.85 19.64 -6.62
C ALA A 47 -12.30 19.22 -6.86
N GLU A 48 -13.16 20.19 -7.18
CA GLU A 48 -14.60 19.96 -7.36
C GLU A 48 -15.05 20.18 -8.82
N THR A 49 -15.42 19.07 -9.46
CA THR A 49 -16.11 19.05 -10.76
C THR A 49 -17.63 19.16 -10.53
N PRO A 50 -18.46 19.33 -11.58
CA PRO A 50 -19.91 19.28 -11.43
C PRO A 50 -20.42 17.99 -10.78
N SER A 51 -19.95 16.82 -11.22
CA SER A 51 -20.45 15.50 -10.80
C SER A 51 -19.64 14.82 -9.69
N SER A 52 -18.43 15.29 -9.38
CA SER A 52 -17.55 14.63 -8.40
C SER A 52 -16.63 15.58 -7.65
N VAL A 53 -16.23 15.18 -6.45
CA VAL A 53 -15.16 15.81 -5.66
C VAL A 53 -13.97 14.86 -5.62
N TYR A 54 -12.85 15.30 -6.19
CA TYR A 54 -11.60 14.53 -6.19
C TYR A 54 -10.77 14.90 -4.97
N CYS A 55 -10.15 13.91 -4.35
CA CYS A 55 -9.30 14.06 -3.19
C CYS A 55 -8.00 13.28 -3.40
N ALA A 56 -6.88 13.99 -3.36
CA ALA A 56 -5.55 13.40 -3.35
C ALA A 56 -5.07 13.26 -1.89
N THR A 57 -4.58 12.09 -1.54
CA THR A 57 -3.96 11.80 -0.24
C THR A 57 -2.46 11.56 -0.40
N GLU A 58 -1.72 11.40 0.69
CA GLU A 58 -0.29 11.06 0.63
C GLU A 58 -0.04 9.84 -0.25
N ASP A 59 -0.83 8.77 -0.07
CA ASP A 59 -0.59 7.46 -0.70
C ASP A 59 -1.66 7.07 -1.73
N GLY A 60 -2.78 7.80 -1.79
CA GLY A 60 -3.98 7.40 -2.49
C GLY A 60 -4.65 8.53 -3.26
N PHE A 61 -5.61 8.15 -4.09
CA PHE A 61 -6.41 9.07 -4.88
C PHE A 61 -7.82 8.53 -4.99
N PHE A 62 -8.82 9.36 -4.75
CA PHE A 62 -10.21 8.94 -4.86
C PHE A 62 -11.12 10.09 -5.25
N ARG A 63 -12.36 9.75 -5.61
CA ARG A 63 -13.43 10.72 -5.81
C ARG A 63 -14.70 10.31 -5.07
N LEU A 64 -15.44 11.31 -4.61
CA LEU A 64 -16.84 11.20 -4.23
C LEU A 64 -17.70 11.55 -5.45
N ILE A 65 -18.49 10.60 -5.92
CA ILE A 65 -19.52 10.82 -6.95
C ILE A 65 -20.74 11.40 -6.24
N LYS A 66 -21.14 12.63 -6.62
CA LYS A 66 -22.10 13.41 -5.83
C LYS A 66 -23.51 12.85 -5.87
N ASP A 67 -23.98 12.46 -7.06
CA ASP A 67 -25.37 12.03 -7.28
C ASP A 67 -25.66 10.70 -6.58
N GLU A 68 -24.66 9.83 -6.49
CA GLU A 68 -24.77 8.52 -5.86
C GLU A 68 -24.30 8.52 -4.39
N ASN A 69 -23.57 9.57 -3.98
CA ASN A 69 -22.86 9.65 -2.71
C ASN A 69 -21.93 8.44 -2.48
N THR A 70 -21.27 7.97 -3.55
CA THR A 70 -20.37 6.81 -3.57
C THR A 70 -18.91 7.23 -3.69
N LEU A 71 -18.03 6.48 -3.02
CA LEU A 71 -16.58 6.68 -3.11
C LEU A 71 -15.96 5.70 -4.11
N GLN A 72 -15.08 6.22 -4.95
CA GLN A 72 -14.31 5.42 -5.91
C GLN A 72 -12.82 5.77 -5.75
N THR A 73 -12.01 4.77 -5.42
CA THR A 73 -10.54 4.87 -5.48
C THR A 73 -10.08 4.87 -6.92
N LEU A 74 -9.03 5.63 -7.20
CA LEU A 74 -8.48 5.86 -8.53
C LEU A 74 -6.99 5.52 -8.53
N SER A 75 -6.52 4.93 -9.62
CA SER A 75 -5.16 4.42 -9.75
C SER A 75 -4.71 4.43 -11.21
N ARG A 76 -3.51 3.88 -11.48
CA ARG A 76 -2.99 3.73 -12.85
C ARG A 76 -3.86 2.80 -13.70
N THR A 77 -4.57 1.84 -13.10
CA THR A 77 -5.50 0.97 -13.85
C THR A 77 -6.73 1.72 -14.33
N ASP A 78 -7.05 2.87 -13.72
CA ASP A 78 -8.13 3.76 -14.15
C ASP A 78 -7.69 4.77 -15.22
N GLY A 79 -6.45 4.65 -15.72
CA GLY A 79 -5.91 5.47 -16.82
C GLY A 79 -5.04 6.64 -16.39
N PHE A 80 -4.83 6.86 -15.08
CA PHE A 80 -3.91 7.87 -14.56
C PHE A 80 -2.44 7.48 -14.81
N SER A 81 -1.60 8.46 -15.10
CA SER A 81 -0.25 8.21 -15.58
C SER A 81 0.74 7.82 -14.48
N ASP A 82 0.48 8.25 -13.25
CA ASP A 82 1.40 8.10 -12.12
C ASP A 82 0.69 7.96 -10.75
N VAL A 83 1.49 7.79 -9.69
CA VAL A 83 1.08 7.75 -8.29
C VAL A 83 1.62 8.98 -7.53
N ASN A 84 1.20 9.19 -6.28
CA ASN A 84 1.62 10.30 -5.42
C ASN A 84 1.31 11.69 -6.02
N ILE A 85 0.04 12.08 -5.91
CA ILE A 85 -0.46 13.37 -6.42
C ILE A 85 -0.05 14.49 -5.46
N SER A 86 0.55 15.55 -5.97
CA SER A 86 0.94 16.73 -5.18
C SER A 86 -0.23 17.68 -4.97
N THR A 87 -0.97 18.01 -6.03
CA THR A 87 -2.10 18.94 -5.96
C THR A 87 -3.09 18.76 -7.12
N LEU A 88 -4.27 19.35 -7.00
CA LEU A 88 -5.40 19.23 -7.94
C LEU A 88 -6.00 20.61 -8.24
N ALA A 89 -6.53 20.80 -9.45
CA ALA A 89 -7.38 21.94 -9.80
C ALA A 89 -8.40 21.57 -10.87
N TYR A 90 -9.49 22.33 -10.99
CA TYR A 90 -10.47 22.13 -12.04
C TYR A 90 -10.77 23.45 -12.75
N ASP A 91 -10.54 23.48 -14.07
CA ASP A 91 -10.93 24.60 -14.90
C ASP A 91 -12.38 24.44 -15.36
N THR A 92 -13.24 25.39 -14.96
CA THR A 92 -14.65 25.36 -15.30
C THR A 92 -14.94 25.75 -16.75
N VAL A 93 -14.03 26.46 -17.41
CA VAL A 93 -14.23 26.97 -18.78
C VAL A 93 -14.01 25.87 -19.81
N THR A 94 -12.95 25.07 -19.65
CA THR A 94 -12.62 23.93 -20.53
C THR A 94 -13.14 22.60 -20.01
N ALA A 95 -13.72 22.58 -18.80
CA ALA A 95 -14.14 21.37 -18.10
C ALA A 95 -13.01 20.34 -17.94
N THR A 96 -11.82 20.82 -17.56
CA THR A 96 -10.61 20.01 -17.42
C THR A 96 -10.20 19.91 -15.95
N LEU A 97 -10.05 18.68 -15.45
CA LEU A 97 -9.39 18.41 -14.18
C LEU A 97 -7.89 18.30 -14.42
N LEU A 98 -7.11 19.05 -13.64
CA LEU A 98 -5.66 18.99 -13.63
C LEU A 98 -5.19 18.16 -12.43
N VAL A 99 -4.31 17.21 -12.69
CA VAL A 99 -3.71 16.34 -11.69
C VAL A 99 -2.18 16.49 -11.78
N ALA A 100 -1.57 17.05 -10.74
CA ALA A 100 -0.12 17.19 -10.66
C ALA A 100 0.47 16.13 -9.74
N TYR A 101 1.56 15.51 -10.19
CA TYR A 101 2.27 14.48 -9.45
C TYR A 101 3.49 15.05 -8.74
N GLU A 102 3.95 14.38 -7.69
CA GLU A 102 5.15 14.79 -6.94
C GLU A 102 6.42 14.75 -7.79
N ASN A 103 6.47 13.87 -8.79
CA ASN A 103 7.57 13.80 -9.75
C ASN A 103 7.48 14.83 -10.89
N THR A 104 6.57 15.80 -10.80
CA THR A 104 6.29 16.86 -11.80
C THR A 104 5.67 16.40 -13.11
N ASN A 105 5.16 15.17 -13.16
CA ASN A 105 4.24 14.78 -14.24
C ASN A 105 2.90 15.52 -14.10
N LEU A 106 2.16 15.65 -15.20
CA LEU A 106 0.87 16.34 -15.25
C LEU A 106 -0.14 15.54 -16.08
N ASP A 107 -1.32 15.30 -15.52
CA ASP A 107 -2.46 14.75 -16.25
C ASP A 107 -3.55 15.81 -16.42
N LEU A 108 -4.07 15.92 -17.66
CA LEU A 108 -5.21 16.74 -18.03
C LEU A 108 -6.38 15.83 -18.38
N VAL A 109 -7.38 15.81 -17.49
CA VAL A 109 -8.56 14.93 -17.61
C VAL A 109 -9.75 15.72 -18.11
N SER A 110 -10.20 15.41 -19.32
CA SER A 110 -11.36 16.02 -19.96
C SER A 110 -12.11 14.96 -20.78
N ASN A 111 -13.45 15.06 -20.83
CA ASN A 111 -14.31 14.11 -21.55
C ASN A 111 -14.05 12.62 -21.20
N GLY A 112 -13.71 12.32 -19.95
CA GLY A 112 -13.39 10.98 -19.49
C GLY A 112 -12.05 10.41 -19.98
N LYS A 113 -11.22 11.21 -20.66
CA LYS A 113 -9.90 10.82 -21.15
C LYS A 113 -8.80 11.52 -20.34
N VAL A 114 -7.79 10.76 -19.96
CA VAL A 114 -6.55 11.27 -19.36
C VAL A 114 -5.56 11.60 -20.49
N ASN A 115 -5.07 12.83 -20.54
CA ASN A 115 -4.01 13.25 -21.46
C ASN A 115 -2.76 13.62 -20.63
N ASN A 116 -1.67 12.90 -20.83
CA ASN A 116 -0.46 13.05 -20.03
C ASN A 116 0.55 14.02 -20.66
N LEU A 117 1.02 14.99 -19.88
CA LEU A 117 2.05 15.97 -20.24
C LEU A 117 3.36 15.68 -19.50
N THR A 118 4.25 14.93 -20.17
CA THR A 118 5.53 14.47 -19.60
C THR A 118 6.68 15.46 -19.72
N GLU A 119 6.48 16.62 -20.35
CA GLU A 119 7.55 17.54 -20.71
C GLU A 119 8.32 18.04 -19.47
N LEU A 120 7.61 18.43 -18.40
CA LEU A 120 8.23 18.83 -17.13
C LEU A 120 8.95 17.67 -16.46
N LEU A 121 8.33 16.48 -16.43
CA LEU A 121 8.92 15.26 -15.88
C LEU A 121 10.26 14.93 -16.56
N ARG A 122 10.32 14.99 -17.90
CA ARG A 122 11.48 14.58 -18.70
C ARG A 122 12.57 15.66 -18.82
N LYS A 123 12.24 16.93 -18.59
CA LYS A 123 13.20 18.03 -18.69
C LYS A 123 14.29 17.91 -17.62
N PRO A 124 15.58 17.80 -17.99
CA PRO A 124 16.67 17.82 -17.03
C PRO A 124 16.85 19.24 -16.48
N MET A 125 16.92 19.37 -15.16
CA MET A 125 17.07 20.65 -14.46
C MET A 125 17.92 20.46 -13.21
N ALA A 126 18.68 21.50 -12.83
CA ALA A 126 19.42 21.51 -11.58
C ALA A 126 18.46 21.77 -10.40
N GLY A 127 18.65 21.02 -9.30
CA GLY A 127 17.82 21.12 -8.11
C GLY A 127 16.54 20.28 -8.14
N ALA A 128 15.77 20.33 -7.05
CA ALA A 128 14.51 19.60 -6.93
C ALA A 128 13.42 20.24 -7.80
N LYS A 129 12.70 19.40 -8.57
CA LYS A 129 11.50 19.81 -9.31
C LYS A 129 10.27 19.51 -8.47
N VAL A 130 9.53 20.54 -8.08
CA VAL A 130 8.32 20.40 -7.26
C VAL A 130 7.21 21.29 -7.84
N ILE A 131 5.99 20.79 -7.87
CA ILE A 131 4.78 21.57 -8.17
C ILE A 131 4.08 21.91 -6.85
N HIS A 132 3.84 23.19 -6.59
CA HIS A 132 3.26 23.68 -5.35
C HIS A 132 1.77 23.98 -5.46
N HIS A 133 1.33 24.53 -6.60
CA HIS A 133 -0.05 25.00 -6.77
C HIS A 133 -0.46 25.02 -8.24
N LEU A 134 -1.75 24.86 -8.47
CA LEU A 134 -2.39 24.95 -9.78
C LEU A 134 -3.47 26.04 -9.71
N TYR A 135 -3.41 26.99 -10.64
CA TYR A 135 -4.41 28.03 -10.79
C TYR A 135 -4.89 28.11 -12.24
N THR A 136 -6.20 28.20 -12.46
CA THR A 136 -6.77 28.22 -13.81
C THR A 136 -7.40 29.58 -14.11
N HIS A 137 -7.07 30.17 -15.25
CA HIS A 137 -7.68 31.41 -15.71
C HIS A 137 -7.65 31.51 -17.23
N ASN A 138 -8.79 31.84 -17.82
CA ASN A 138 -8.97 32.07 -19.26
C ASN A 138 -8.37 30.94 -20.14
N LYS A 139 -8.79 29.70 -19.88
CA LYS A 139 -8.37 28.48 -20.61
C LYS A 139 -6.87 28.15 -20.49
N LYS A 140 -6.17 28.75 -19.53
CA LYS A 140 -4.79 28.42 -19.18
C LYS A 140 -4.72 27.91 -17.75
N ALA A 141 -3.74 27.06 -17.49
CA ALA A 141 -3.32 26.74 -16.14
C ALA A 141 -1.93 27.31 -15.86
N TYR A 142 -1.80 27.94 -14.70
CA TYR A 142 -0.57 28.46 -14.14
C TYR A 142 -0.11 27.45 -13.07
N VAL A 143 1.00 26.79 -13.35
CA VAL A 143 1.60 25.75 -12.52
C VAL A 143 2.75 26.38 -11.75
N ALA A 144 2.55 26.58 -10.45
CA ALA A 144 3.53 27.15 -9.54
C ALA A 144 4.56 26.08 -9.18
N THR A 145 5.85 26.35 -9.39
CA THR A 145 6.92 25.36 -9.24
C THR A 145 8.11 25.87 -8.44
N SER A 146 8.97 24.96 -7.99
CA SER A 146 10.26 25.29 -7.36
C SER A 146 11.26 26.03 -8.26
N PHE A 147 10.96 26.18 -9.55
CA PHE A 147 11.85 26.79 -10.54
C PHE A 147 11.19 27.92 -11.35
N GLY A 148 10.01 28.38 -10.93
CA GLY A 148 9.27 29.46 -11.58
C GLY A 148 7.79 29.14 -11.79
N LEU A 149 7.18 29.79 -12.77
CA LEU A 149 5.77 29.60 -13.13
C LEU A 149 5.66 29.05 -14.55
N VAL A 150 5.05 27.87 -14.70
CA VAL A 150 4.78 27.26 -16.01
C VAL A 150 3.35 27.57 -16.43
N VAL A 151 3.14 27.89 -17.71
CA VAL A 151 1.83 28.15 -18.28
C VAL A 151 1.46 27.03 -19.24
N VAL A 152 0.34 26.36 -18.98
CA VAL A 152 -0.21 25.30 -19.84
C VAL A 152 -1.44 25.84 -20.56
N ASP A 153 -1.51 25.63 -21.87
CA ASP A 153 -2.70 25.91 -22.67
C ASP A 153 -3.66 24.71 -22.59
N LEU A 154 -4.84 24.91 -22.02
CA LEU A 154 -5.80 23.81 -21.80
C LEU A 154 -6.63 23.46 -23.04
N VAL A 155 -6.50 24.23 -24.13
CA VAL A 155 -7.15 23.92 -25.41
C VAL A 155 -6.19 23.12 -26.28
N LYS A 156 -4.94 23.57 -26.38
CA LYS A 156 -3.91 22.88 -27.16
C LYS A 156 -3.28 21.70 -26.42
N LEU A 157 -3.44 21.65 -25.09
CA LEU A 157 -2.83 20.65 -24.21
C LEU A 157 -1.30 20.66 -24.34
N GLU A 158 -0.69 21.84 -24.26
CA GLU A 158 0.77 22.02 -24.38
C GLU A 158 1.30 23.01 -23.34
N ILE A 159 2.58 22.89 -22.97
CA ILE A 159 3.26 23.95 -22.23
C ILE A 159 3.46 25.12 -23.19
N LYS A 160 2.81 26.23 -22.86
CA LYS A 160 2.88 27.47 -23.64
C LYS A 160 4.13 28.28 -23.30
N ASP A 161 4.37 28.50 -22.01
CA ASP A 161 5.44 29.36 -21.51
C ASP A 161 6.02 28.84 -20.19
N THR A 162 7.25 29.23 -19.85
CA THR A 162 7.86 28.99 -18.54
C THR A 162 8.57 30.24 -18.05
N TYR A 163 7.99 30.93 -17.08
CA TYR A 163 8.55 32.13 -16.47
C TYR A 163 9.49 31.75 -15.32
N SER A 164 10.76 31.60 -15.65
CA SER A 164 11.87 31.42 -14.70
C SER A 164 12.58 32.74 -14.43
N ASN A 165 13.51 32.77 -13.45
CA ASN A 165 14.41 33.90 -13.22
C ASN A 165 13.70 35.22 -12.84
N LEU A 166 12.61 35.14 -12.07
CA LEU A 166 11.78 36.30 -11.72
C LEU A 166 12.31 37.11 -10.52
N GLY A 167 13.36 36.63 -9.85
CA GLY A 167 13.95 37.27 -8.69
C GLY A 167 14.55 38.64 -8.97
N ALA A 168 14.94 39.35 -7.91
CA ALA A 168 15.74 40.55 -8.07
C ALA A 168 17.04 40.17 -8.82
N GLN A 169 17.45 40.99 -9.79
CA GLN A 169 18.62 40.69 -10.65
C GLN A 169 18.48 39.44 -11.55
N GLY A 170 17.28 38.87 -11.72
CA GLY A 170 17.07 37.71 -12.61
C GLY A 170 17.39 36.37 -11.97
N GLU A 171 17.32 36.28 -10.64
CA GLU A 171 17.52 35.02 -9.91
C GLU A 171 16.32 34.07 -10.01
N VAL A 172 16.56 32.76 -9.91
CA VAL A 172 15.48 31.77 -9.81
C VAL A 172 14.73 31.96 -8.50
N VAL A 173 13.41 32.01 -8.57
CA VAL A 173 12.53 32.03 -7.39
C VAL A 173 11.59 30.83 -7.44
N GLN A 174 11.32 30.26 -6.27
CA GLN A 174 10.24 29.29 -6.12
C GLN A 174 8.92 30.04 -6.14
N VAL A 175 7.96 29.57 -6.93
CA VAL A 175 6.61 30.13 -6.94
C VAL A 175 5.71 29.16 -6.19
N TYR A 176 5.11 29.61 -5.09
CA TYR A 176 4.27 28.77 -4.24
C TYR A 176 2.82 28.76 -4.69
N ALA A 177 2.30 29.90 -5.14
CA ALA A 177 0.93 30.04 -5.61
C ALA A 177 0.78 31.24 -6.56
N SER A 178 -0.26 31.20 -7.39
CA SER A 178 -0.56 32.29 -8.33
C SER A 178 -2.06 32.59 -8.39
N THR A 179 -2.40 33.81 -8.80
CA THR A 179 -3.77 34.22 -9.08
C THR A 179 -3.79 35.35 -10.12
N VAL A 180 -4.90 35.51 -10.81
CA VAL A 180 -5.13 36.64 -11.72
C VAL A 180 -6.25 37.52 -11.18
N LEU A 181 -6.07 38.84 -11.27
CA LEU A 181 -7.11 39.82 -11.06
C LEU A 181 -7.03 40.85 -12.19
N ASN A 182 -8.16 41.05 -12.88
CA ASN A 182 -8.25 41.91 -14.07
C ASN A 182 -7.21 41.51 -15.13
N ASP A 183 -6.29 42.42 -15.47
CA ASP A 183 -5.26 42.24 -16.48
C ASP A 183 -3.90 41.81 -15.90
N SER A 184 -3.83 41.51 -14.60
CA SER A 184 -2.57 41.33 -13.89
C SER A 184 -2.48 39.96 -13.23
N LEU A 185 -1.33 39.31 -13.43
CA LEU A 185 -0.93 38.06 -12.80
C LEU A 185 -0.16 38.38 -11.53
N TYR A 186 -0.55 37.76 -10.42
CA TYR A 186 0.09 37.88 -9.12
C TYR A 186 0.64 36.52 -8.68
N ILE A 187 1.82 36.53 -8.07
CA ILE A 187 2.47 35.34 -7.53
C ILE A 187 2.95 35.56 -6.10
N ALA A 188 2.79 34.53 -5.27
CA ALA A 188 3.52 34.39 -4.01
C ALA A 188 4.75 33.52 -4.26
N SER A 189 5.93 34.00 -3.90
CA SER A 189 7.21 33.37 -4.23
C SER A 189 8.22 33.46 -3.10
N SER A 190 9.34 32.75 -3.24
CA SER A 190 10.49 32.87 -2.34
C SER A 190 11.10 34.29 -2.33
N GLY A 191 10.83 35.09 -3.37
CA GLY A 191 11.19 36.52 -3.45
C GLY A 191 10.12 37.47 -2.92
N GLY A 192 9.08 36.97 -2.26
CA GLY A 192 7.92 37.74 -1.82
C GLY A 192 6.79 37.78 -2.85
N VAL A 193 5.89 38.75 -2.71
CA VAL A 193 4.74 38.92 -3.62
C VAL A 193 5.16 39.76 -4.83
N MET A 194 4.80 39.29 -6.03
CA MET A 194 5.09 39.97 -7.29
C MET A 194 3.87 40.02 -8.20
N ALA A 195 3.83 41.00 -9.10
CA ALA A 195 2.79 41.11 -10.11
C ALA A 195 3.32 41.60 -11.46
N ALA A 196 2.72 41.13 -12.54
CA ALA A 196 2.99 41.61 -13.89
C ALA A 196 1.69 41.70 -14.70
N SER A 197 1.63 42.66 -15.62
CA SER A 197 0.49 42.76 -16.55
C SER A 197 0.54 41.62 -17.56
N LEU A 198 -0.57 40.92 -17.76
CA LEU A 198 -0.75 39.90 -18.80
C LEU A 198 -0.66 40.48 -20.21
N ASN A 199 -0.76 41.82 -20.35
CA ASN A 199 -0.56 42.55 -21.61
C ASN A 199 0.91 42.95 -21.83
N SER A 200 1.83 42.60 -20.92
CA SER A 200 3.25 42.85 -21.12
C SER A 200 3.76 42.13 -22.36
N THR A 201 4.66 42.78 -23.10
CA THR A 201 5.30 42.21 -24.29
C THR A 201 6.21 41.02 -23.96
N ASN A 202 6.74 40.96 -22.74
CA ASN A 202 7.62 39.87 -22.31
C ASN A 202 7.54 39.62 -20.79
N LEU A 203 6.77 38.61 -20.39
CA LEU A 203 6.67 38.16 -19.00
C LEU A 203 7.89 37.36 -18.52
N LEU A 204 8.82 36.97 -19.42
CA LEU A 204 10.10 36.36 -19.05
C LEU A 204 11.11 37.38 -18.53
N ASP A 205 10.95 38.67 -18.85
CA ASP A 205 11.83 39.71 -18.31
C ASP A 205 11.43 40.01 -16.86
N PHE A 206 12.34 39.75 -15.91
CA PHE A 206 12.14 40.01 -14.48
C PHE A 206 11.84 41.49 -14.18
N ARG A 207 12.16 42.41 -15.11
CA ARG A 207 11.83 43.84 -15.02
C ARG A 207 10.35 44.14 -15.29
N SER A 208 9.63 43.25 -15.97
CA SER A 208 8.17 43.33 -16.15
C SER A 208 7.39 43.08 -14.85
N TRP A 209 8.06 42.61 -13.80
CA TRP A 209 7.45 42.22 -12.54
C TRP A 209 7.65 43.29 -11.46
N LYS A 210 6.53 43.85 -10.98
CA LYS A 210 6.47 44.73 -9.81
C LYS A 210 6.56 43.88 -8.54
N ARG A 211 7.44 44.27 -7.61
CA ARG A 211 7.64 43.61 -6.32
C ARG A 211 6.97 44.42 -5.21
N PHE A 212 6.39 43.73 -4.23
CA PHE A 212 5.75 44.37 -3.08
C PHE A 212 6.52 44.09 -1.79
N GLY A 213 6.66 45.10 -0.93
CA GLY A 213 7.30 44.98 0.38
C GLY A 213 6.71 45.94 1.41
N SER A 214 7.50 46.28 2.43
CA SER A 214 7.13 47.16 3.55
C SER A 214 6.62 48.52 3.11
N SER A 215 7.23 49.11 2.08
CA SER A 215 6.77 50.39 1.50
C SER A 215 5.35 50.35 0.93
N GLN A 216 4.82 49.16 0.63
CA GLN A 216 3.46 48.96 0.13
C GLN A 216 2.52 48.39 1.20
N GLY A 217 2.94 48.28 2.45
CA GLY A 217 2.11 47.82 3.58
C GLY A 217 2.14 46.31 3.85
N LEU A 218 2.98 45.55 3.14
CA LEU A 218 3.26 44.14 3.48
C LEU A 218 4.38 44.08 4.53
N PRO A 219 4.25 43.31 5.62
CA PRO A 219 5.33 43.18 6.60
C PRO A 219 6.61 42.66 5.94
N ALA A 220 7.77 43.06 6.46
CA ALA A 220 9.05 42.47 6.09
C ALA A 220 9.03 41.01 6.54
N ALA A 221 8.78 40.11 5.60
CA ALA A 221 8.53 38.71 5.88
C ALA A 221 9.55 37.88 5.10
N GLY A 222 10.17 36.89 5.74
CA GLY A 222 11.20 36.05 5.11
C GLY A 222 10.65 35.27 3.91
N ALA A 223 11.56 34.74 3.09
CA ALA A 223 11.28 34.03 1.82
C ALA A 223 10.18 32.95 1.89
N GLU A 224 9.88 32.42 3.07
CA GLU A 224 8.96 31.29 3.27
C GLU A 224 7.66 31.65 4.03
N THR A 225 7.43 32.93 4.30
CA THR A 225 6.31 33.37 5.14
C THR A 225 5.00 33.56 4.38
N ILE A 226 5.07 33.82 3.06
CA ILE A 226 3.92 34.07 2.19
C ILE A 226 3.88 33.00 1.10
N LYS A 227 3.04 31.98 1.30
CA LYS A 227 2.89 30.85 0.37
C LYS A 227 1.53 30.78 -0.31
N THR A 228 0.58 31.58 0.15
CA THR A 228 -0.81 31.55 -0.30
C THR A 228 -1.20 32.89 -0.90
N ILE A 229 -1.94 32.84 -2.01
CA ILE A 229 -2.46 34.03 -2.69
C ILE A 229 -3.77 33.70 -3.40
N ALA A 230 -4.76 34.59 -3.34
CA ALA A 230 -6.00 34.46 -4.08
C ALA A 230 -6.61 35.81 -4.44
N ALA A 231 -7.18 35.93 -5.64
CA ALA A 231 -8.01 37.06 -6.02
C ALA A 231 -9.44 36.86 -5.55
N PHE A 232 -10.02 37.87 -4.91
CA PHE A 232 -11.39 37.84 -4.42
C PHE A 232 -11.97 39.25 -4.26
N ALA A 233 -13.25 39.43 -4.63
CA ALA A 233 -13.99 40.69 -4.42
C ALA A 233 -13.18 41.96 -4.78
N GLY A 234 -12.55 41.94 -5.97
CA GLY A 234 -11.76 43.06 -6.49
C GLY A 234 -10.43 43.34 -5.77
N GLY A 235 -9.96 42.44 -4.91
CA GLY A 235 -8.66 42.55 -4.24
C GLY A 235 -7.84 41.26 -4.32
N ILE A 236 -6.57 41.36 -3.92
CA ILE A 236 -5.68 40.19 -3.77
C ILE A 236 -5.49 39.93 -2.28
N TYR A 237 -5.62 38.69 -1.85
CA TYR A 237 -5.42 38.27 -0.48
C TYR A 237 -4.17 37.40 -0.38
N VAL A 238 -3.37 37.61 0.67
CA VAL A 238 -2.22 36.76 1.01
C VAL A 238 -2.21 36.44 2.49
N GLY A 239 -1.88 35.20 2.83
CA GLY A 239 -1.62 34.78 4.20
C GLY A 239 -0.15 35.00 4.55
N VAL A 240 0.13 35.78 5.58
CA VAL A 240 1.48 35.96 6.14
C VAL A 240 1.57 35.12 7.41
N ASN A 241 2.25 33.97 7.34
CA ASN A 241 2.35 33.03 8.45
C ASN A 241 2.96 33.70 9.69
N GLY A 242 2.30 33.55 10.84
CA GLY A 242 2.65 34.18 12.11
C GLY A 242 2.23 35.64 12.25
N ASN A 243 1.62 36.25 11.23
CA ASN A 243 1.28 37.68 11.24
C ASN A 243 -0.20 37.95 10.94
N GLY A 244 -0.77 37.29 9.94
CA GLY A 244 -2.19 37.37 9.60
C GLY A 244 -2.47 37.50 8.11
N LEU A 245 -3.75 37.67 7.78
CA LEU A 245 -4.22 37.82 6.41
C LEU A 245 -4.16 39.30 5.96
N TYR A 246 -3.69 39.54 4.73
CA TYR A 246 -3.54 40.87 4.15
C TYR A 246 -4.28 40.97 2.82
N ARG A 247 -4.84 42.14 2.53
CA ARG A 247 -5.55 42.45 1.28
C ARG A 247 -4.88 43.61 0.55
N PHE A 248 -4.62 43.44 -0.74
CA PHE A 248 -4.27 44.49 -1.67
C PHE A 248 -5.52 45.06 -2.32
N ASN A 249 -5.69 46.38 -2.26
CA ASN A 249 -6.83 47.08 -2.86
C ASN A 249 -6.53 47.71 -4.23
N GLY A 250 -5.33 47.49 -4.79
CA GLY A 250 -4.84 48.13 -6.01
C GLY A 250 -3.79 49.21 -5.76
N ALA A 251 -3.71 49.75 -4.55
CA ALA A 251 -2.73 50.78 -4.17
C ALA A 251 -1.79 50.30 -3.05
N SER A 252 -2.34 49.77 -1.97
CA SER A 252 -1.58 49.30 -0.79
C SER A 252 -2.13 48.01 -0.23
N TRP A 253 -1.29 47.32 0.53
CA TRP A 253 -1.64 46.18 1.34
C TRP A 253 -2.07 46.65 2.73
N SER A 254 -3.16 46.09 3.23
CA SER A 254 -3.61 46.28 4.61
C SER A 254 -3.98 44.95 5.24
N LYS A 255 -3.72 44.82 6.54
CA LYS A 255 -4.15 43.64 7.31
C LYS A 255 -5.68 43.61 7.36
N THR A 256 -6.27 42.45 7.12
CA THR A 256 -7.73 42.28 7.18
C THR A 256 -8.23 42.25 8.62
N ALA A 257 -9.50 42.60 8.82
CA ALA A 257 -10.13 42.55 10.14
C ALA A 257 -10.40 41.11 10.64
N PHE A 258 -10.28 40.12 9.75
CA PHE A 258 -10.43 38.69 10.06
C PHE A 258 -9.16 37.93 9.68
N SER A 259 -8.88 36.84 10.38
CA SER A 259 -7.74 35.95 10.14
C SER A 259 -7.99 34.59 10.79
N THR A 260 -7.20 33.57 10.43
CA THR A 260 -7.26 32.31 11.17
C THR A 260 -6.74 32.50 12.59
N SER A 261 -7.24 31.73 13.56
CA SER A 261 -6.84 31.87 14.97
C SER A 261 -5.34 31.63 15.20
N ASP A 262 -4.73 30.77 14.39
CA ASP A 262 -3.31 30.41 14.44
C ASP A 262 -2.41 31.31 13.57
N ASN A 263 -3.00 32.16 12.72
CA ASN A 263 -2.30 32.90 11.66
C ASN A 263 -1.34 32.00 10.85
N GLN A 264 -1.70 30.74 10.65
CA GLN A 264 -1.03 29.83 9.72
C GLN A 264 -1.96 29.61 8.53
N PHE A 265 -1.44 29.68 7.31
CA PHE A 265 -2.24 29.64 6.10
C PHE A 265 -1.76 28.51 5.19
N SER A 266 -2.51 27.42 5.15
CA SER A 266 -2.23 26.28 4.28
C SER A 266 -2.76 26.47 2.87
N SER A 267 -3.92 27.11 2.71
CA SER A 267 -4.48 27.43 1.40
C SER A 267 -5.43 28.63 1.43
N LEU A 268 -5.45 29.39 0.32
CA LEU A 268 -6.47 30.37 -0.01
C LEU A 268 -7.09 29.96 -1.34
N GLN A 269 -8.41 29.79 -1.42
CA GLN A 269 -9.10 29.40 -2.66
C GLN A 269 -10.34 30.27 -2.88
N SER A 270 -10.62 30.63 -4.13
CA SER A 270 -11.82 31.39 -4.46
C SER A 270 -12.53 30.85 -5.69
N ASN A 271 -13.85 30.92 -5.67
CA ASN A 271 -14.70 30.69 -6.84
C ASN A 271 -15.27 32.01 -7.42
N GLY A 272 -14.67 33.15 -7.06
CA GLY A 272 -15.10 34.50 -7.44
C GLY A 272 -16.24 35.08 -6.57
N LYS A 273 -17.06 34.23 -5.93
CA LYS A 273 -18.16 34.65 -5.04
C LYS A 273 -17.86 34.47 -3.56
N ARG A 274 -17.04 33.46 -3.24
CA ARG A 274 -16.56 33.17 -1.89
C ARG A 274 -15.06 32.93 -1.91
N LEU A 275 -14.41 33.25 -0.79
CA LEU A 275 -13.01 32.96 -0.51
C LEU A 275 -12.95 32.01 0.70
N THR A 276 -12.21 30.92 0.59
CA THR A 276 -11.84 30.09 1.73
C THR A 276 -10.42 30.40 2.17
N VAL A 277 -10.22 30.46 3.49
CA VAL A 277 -8.91 30.66 4.14
C VAL A 277 -8.71 29.51 5.11
N SER A 278 -7.77 28.61 4.81
CA SER A 278 -7.48 27.42 5.61
C SER A 278 -6.38 27.70 6.63
N GLY A 279 -6.69 27.47 7.91
CA GLY A 279 -5.71 27.34 8.98
C GLY A 279 -5.39 25.88 9.28
N THR A 280 -4.65 25.60 10.34
CA THR A 280 -4.32 24.22 10.72
C THR A 280 -5.51 23.43 11.25
N ALA A 281 -6.39 24.07 12.03
CA ALA A 281 -7.55 23.42 12.67
C ALA A 281 -8.89 24.13 12.38
N GLN A 282 -8.93 25.02 11.40
CA GLN A 282 -10.12 25.78 11.05
C GLN A 282 -10.15 26.19 9.58
N VAL A 283 -11.34 26.48 9.08
CA VAL A 283 -11.51 27.12 7.76
C VAL A 283 -12.43 28.32 7.90
N LEU A 284 -12.02 29.46 7.35
CA LEU A 284 -12.88 30.62 7.19
C LEU A 284 -13.47 30.63 5.78
N GLU A 285 -14.74 30.99 5.66
CA GLU A 285 -15.40 31.31 4.41
C GLU A 285 -15.83 32.76 4.42
N VAL A 286 -15.45 33.52 3.39
CA VAL A 286 -15.73 34.95 3.25
C VAL A 286 -16.62 35.16 2.03
N SER A 287 -17.75 35.82 2.20
CA SER A 287 -18.67 36.18 1.12
C SER A 287 -18.21 37.44 0.38
N GLY A 288 -18.72 37.68 -0.83
CA GLY A 288 -18.44 38.90 -1.60
C GLY A 288 -18.90 40.20 -0.91
N THR A 289 -19.79 40.10 0.09
CA THR A 289 -20.23 41.22 0.94
C THR A 289 -19.35 41.41 2.18
N GLY A 290 -18.30 40.58 2.35
CA GLY A 290 -17.39 40.64 3.49
C GLY A 290 -17.87 39.90 4.75
N GLN A 291 -18.98 39.15 4.67
CA GLN A 291 -19.43 38.31 5.78
C GLN A 291 -18.49 37.11 5.95
N VAL A 292 -18.10 36.83 7.20
CA VAL A 292 -17.15 35.75 7.53
C VAL A 292 -17.88 34.66 8.30
N ALA A 293 -17.91 33.46 7.76
CA ALA A 293 -18.27 32.25 8.47
C ALA A 293 -17.00 31.52 8.91
N GLN A 294 -16.95 31.08 10.17
CA GLN A 294 -15.85 30.30 10.72
C GLN A 294 -16.31 28.88 10.97
N TYR A 295 -15.52 27.91 10.50
CA TYR A 295 -15.74 26.50 10.70
C TYR A 295 -14.61 25.90 11.53
N THR A 296 -14.98 25.30 12.67
CA THR A 296 -14.11 24.57 13.59
C THR A 296 -14.77 23.26 13.98
N ASP A 297 -14.07 22.15 13.82
CA ASP A 297 -14.55 20.82 14.20
C ASP A 297 -13.34 19.90 14.42
N PRO A 298 -13.36 18.94 15.36
CA PRO A 298 -12.27 17.97 15.53
C PRO A 298 -11.90 17.18 14.26
N VAL A 299 -12.79 17.08 13.27
CA VAL A 299 -12.45 16.45 11.99
C VAL A 299 -11.72 17.39 11.01
N LEU A 300 -11.73 18.70 11.26
CA LEU A 300 -10.88 19.67 10.56
C LEU A 300 -9.51 19.71 11.24
N SER A 301 -8.77 18.60 11.19
CA SER A 301 -7.42 18.52 11.75
C SER A 301 -6.38 18.61 10.65
N ASN A 302 -5.34 19.42 10.89
CA ASN A 302 -4.23 19.66 9.98
C ASN A 302 -4.70 19.87 8.51
N VAL A 303 -5.57 20.86 8.32
CA VAL A 303 -6.20 21.14 7.03
C VAL A 303 -5.15 21.63 6.03
N ARG A 304 -5.02 20.92 4.91
CA ARG A 304 -4.03 21.21 3.86
C ARG A 304 -4.58 22.11 2.76
N MET A 305 -5.85 21.94 2.42
CA MET A 305 -6.53 22.74 1.40
C MET A 305 -8.02 22.81 1.72
N ALA A 306 -8.67 23.92 1.41
CA ALA A 306 -10.12 23.99 1.39
C ALA A 306 -10.64 24.88 0.25
N LEU A 307 -11.75 24.50 -0.37
CA LEU A 307 -12.40 25.24 -1.46
C LEU A 307 -13.88 25.51 -1.15
N PRO A 308 -14.45 26.63 -1.63
CA PRO A 308 -15.89 26.89 -1.48
C PRO A 308 -16.69 25.88 -2.33
N ALA A 309 -17.52 25.06 -1.69
CA ALA A 309 -18.25 23.98 -2.34
C ALA A 309 -19.41 24.48 -3.22
N ARG A 310 -19.61 23.94 -4.41
CA ARG A 310 -20.68 24.38 -5.34
C ARG A 310 -22.09 24.36 -4.72
N SER A 311 -22.34 23.45 -3.79
CA SER A 311 -23.60 23.29 -3.05
C SER A 311 -23.82 24.29 -1.91
N GLY A 312 -22.84 25.16 -1.62
CA GLY A 312 -22.76 25.91 -0.36
C GLY A 312 -21.88 25.20 0.67
N GLY A 313 -21.34 25.93 1.64
CA GLY A 313 -20.31 25.40 2.54
C GLY A 313 -18.96 25.18 1.86
N VAL A 314 -18.15 24.28 2.41
CA VAL A 314 -16.72 24.11 2.09
C VAL A 314 -16.35 22.63 1.98
N TRP A 315 -15.52 22.30 0.98
CA TRP A 315 -14.77 21.04 0.93
C TRP A 315 -13.36 21.27 1.46
N ALA A 316 -12.86 20.39 2.32
CA ALA A 316 -11.53 20.48 2.92
C ALA A 316 -10.77 19.14 2.80
N ALA A 317 -9.49 19.20 2.47
CA ALA A 317 -8.52 18.13 2.70
C ALA A 317 -8.02 18.23 4.14
N SER A 318 -8.52 17.36 5.02
CA SER A 318 -7.96 17.17 6.36
C SER A 318 -6.95 16.03 6.33
N TYR A 319 -5.76 16.29 6.86
CA TYR A 319 -4.68 15.32 6.85
C TYR A 319 -4.95 14.09 7.72
N ASP A 320 -5.79 14.16 8.77
CA ASP A 320 -6.07 12.96 9.58
C ASP A 320 -7.43 12.34 9.25
N ARG A 321 -8.27 13.02 8.46
CA ARG A 321 -9.70 12.71 8.28
C ARG A 321 -10.17 12.69 6.84
N GLY A 322 -9.26 12.77 5.87
CA GLY A 322 -9.53 12.67 4.45
C GLY A 322 -10.32 13.85 3.89
N LEU A 323 -11.28 13.56 3.03
CA LEU A 323 -12.14 14.58 2.42
C LEU A 323 -13.25 14.96 3.40
N VAL A 324 -13.33 16.22 3.78
CA VAL A 324 -14.32 16.74 4.72
C VAL A 324 -15.24 17.73 4.02
N TYR A 325 -16.55 17.57 4.18
CA TYR A 325 -17.55 18.58 3.85
C TYR A 325 -18.00 19.28 5.12
N VAL A 326 -18.02 20.61 5.10
CA VAL A 326 -18.48 21.44 6.21
C VAL A 326 -19.50 22.46 5.72
N SER A 327 -20.58 22.59 6.47
CA SER A 327 -21.65 23.55 6.19
C SER A 327 -22.32 23.99 7.49
N GLY A 328 -23.21 24.98 7.42
CA GLY A 328 -24.04 25.37 8.58
C GLY A 328 -24.97 24.27 9.09
N THR A 329 -25.19 23.20 8.31
CA THR A 329 -26.05 22.06 8.68
C THR A 329 -25.28 20.88 9.28
N GLY A 330 -23.95 20.94 9.33
CA GLY A 330 -23.10 19.90 9.91
C GLY A 330 -21.85 19.59 9.11
N VAL A 331 -21.08 18.62 9.64
CA VAL A 331 -19.77 18.20 9.14
C VAL A 331 -19.80 16.71 8.79
N ARG A 332 -19.17 16.33 7.68
CA ARG A 332 -19.06 14.93 7.23
C ARG A 332 -17.67 14.65 6.68
N SER A 333 -17.10 13.49 7.02
CA SER A 333 -15.84 12.98 6.45
C SER A 333 -16.13 11.83 5.48
N TYR A 334 -15.34 11.77 4.42
CA TYR A 334 -15.40 10.80 3.33
C TYR A 334 -14.02 10.19 3.14
N VAL A 335 -13.89 8.90 3.43
CA VAL A 335 -12.64 8.14 3.33
C VAL A 335 -12.95 6.75 2.80
N PRO A 336 -12.41 6.36 1.62
CA PRO A 336 -12.48 4.97 1.18
C PRO A 336 -11.82 4.04 2.19
N ASN A 337 -12.46 2.90 2.46
CA ASN A 337 -11.91 1.90 3.38
C ASN A 337 -10.55 1.40 2.88
N GLY A 338 -9.58 1.31 3.79
CA GLY A 338 -8.19 0.96 3.52
C GLY A 338 -7.43 0.71 4.82
N PRO A 339 -6.17 0.24 4.75
CA PRO A 339 -5.33 0.09 5.93
C PRO A 339 -5.13 1.44 6.64
N ALA A 340 -5.03 1.42 7.96
CA ALA A 340 -4.89 2.65 8.73
C ALA A 340 -3.48 3.28 8.63
N ASN A 341 -2.44 2.53 8.28
CA ASN A 341 -1.12 3.08 8.00
C ASN A 341 -0.49 2.41 6.79
N VAL A 342 0.50 3.10 6.23
CA VAL A 342 1.40 2.62 5.17
C VAL A 342 2.44 1.63 5.71
N ASP A 343 2.65 1.61 7.02
CA ASP A 343 3.66 0.80 7.69
C ASP A 343 3.37 -0.70 7.55
N VAL A 344 4.37 -1.44 7.07
CA VAL A 344 4.32 -2.89 6.84
C VAL A 344 5.65 -3.51 7.27
N PHE A 345 5.60 -4.31 8.34
CA PHE A 345 6.73 -5.11 8.78
C PHE A 345 6.67 -6.53 8.20
N SER A 346 5.50 -7.17 8.33
CA SER A 346 5.23 -8.53 7.84
C SER A 346 3.77 -8.63 7.39
N VAL A 347 3.50 -9.65 6.59
CA VAL A 347 2.16 -9.96 6.09
C VAL A 347 1.83 -11.44 6.28
N TYR A 348 0.55 -11.74 6.51
CA TYR A 348 0.07 -13.10 6.68
C TYR A 348 -1.24 -13.29 5.91
N ALA A 349 -1.29 -14.30 5.04
CA ALA A 349 -2.43 -14.61 4.21
C ALA A 349 -2.99 -15.99 4.57
N GLU A 350 -4.30 -16.07 4.78
CA GLU A 350 -5.03 -17.32 4.95
C GLU A 350 -6.39 -17.27 4.22
N PRO A 351 -7.09 -18.40 4.06
CA PRO A 351 -8.37 -18.42 3.36
C PRO A 351 -9.37 -17.41 3.96
N GLY A 352 -9.68 -16.37 3.18
CA GLY A 352 -10.67 -15.35 3.53
C GLY A 352 -10.17 -14.26 4.49
N LEU A 353 -8.88 -14.24 4.86
CA LEU A 353 -8.30 -13.21 5.72
C LEU A 353 -6.86 -12.89 5.35
N PHE A 354 -6.58 -11.61 5.20
CA PHE A 354 -5.22 -11.08 5.08
C PHE A 354 -4.91 -10.21 6.30
N THR A 355 -3.75 -10.40 6.91
CA THR A 355 -3.27 -9.62 8.06
C THR A 355 -1.98 -8.90 7.70
N VAL A 356 -1.88 -7.62 8.02
CA VAL A 356 -0.71 -6.76 7.83
C VAL A 356 -0.28 -6.25 9.19
N LEU A 357 0.99 -6.41 9.54
CA LEU A 357 1.53 -6.06 10.84
C LEU A 357 2.33 -4.75 10.72
N GLY A 358 1.93 -3.74 11.48
CA GLY A 358 2.61 -2.43 11.53
C GLY A 358 3.60 -2.36 12.71
N GLY A 359 4.82 -1.89 12.44
CA GLY A 359 5.86 -1.61 13.43
C GLY A 359 7.13 -2.44 13.26
N GLY A 360 7.58 -3.05 14.34
CA GLY A 360 8.68 -4.01 14.36
C GLY A 360 10.00 -3.39 14.84
N TYR A 361 11.10 -3.78 14.21
CA TYR A 361 12.45 -3.35 14.60
C TYR A 361 13.28 -2.95 13.37
N ASN A 362 14.31 -2.13 13.60
CA ASN A 362 15.22 -1.73 12.52
C ASN A 362 16.32 -2.78 12.30
N GLN A 363 17.20 -2.58 11.30
CA GLN A 363 18.31 -3.51 11.03
C GLN A 363 19.25 -3.68 12.23
N ALA A 364 19.32 -2.70 13.14
CA ALA A 364 20.08 -2.81 14.39
C ALA A 364 19.37 -3.67 15.46
N TYR A 365 18.21 -4.26 15.15
CA TYR A 365 17.30 -4.97 16.07
C TYR A 365 16.78 -4.11 17.22
N LEU A 366 16.74 -2.78 17.02
CA LEU A 366 16.14 -1.84 17.96
C LEU A 366 14.65 -1.70 17.68
N GLN A 367 13.85 -1.71 18.75
CA GLN A 367 12.42 -1.45 18.72
C GLN A 367 12.14 -0.08 18.10
N GLN A 368 11.09 -0.01 17.28
CA GLN A 368 10.62 1.27 16.75
C GLN A 368 9.63 1.96 17.70
N GLY A 369 9.02 1.22 18.62
CA GLY A 369 8.01 1.73 19.54
C GLY A 369 6.69 2.04 18.85
N SER A 370 6.45 1.46 17.68
CA SER A 370 5.30 1.74 16.82
C SER A 370 4.00 1.26 17.46
N GLY A 371 3.03 2.18 17.49
CA GLY A 371 1.66 1.95 17.93
C GLY A 371 0.70 1.54 16.82
N ALA A 372 1.23 1.28 15.63
CA ALA A 372 0.46 1.08 14.40
C ALA A 372 -0.52 -0.10 14.51
N GLY A 373 -0.13 -1.16 15.24
CA GLY A 373 -0.94 -2.36 15.47
C GLY A 373 -0.96 -3.27 14.25
N PHE A 374 -2.10 -3.86 13.93
CA PHE A 374 -2.28 -4.66 12.74
C PHE A 374 -3.58 -4.36 11.99
N TYR A 375 -3.62 -4.71 10.72
CA TYR A 375 -4.72 -4.44 9.80
C TYR A 375 -5.19 -5.75 9.18
N GLN A 376 -6.50 -6.00 9.23
CA GLN A 376 -7.12 -7.19 8.66
C GLN A 376 -8.01 -6.83 7.49
N TYR A 377 -7.78 -7.48 6.34
CA TYR A 377 -8.65 -7.40 5.17
C TYR A 377 -9.47 -8.67 5.04
N GLN A 378 -10.79 -8.52 5.18
CA GLN A 378 -11.75 -9.60 5.11
C GLN A 378 -13.04 -9.09 4.45
N ASN A 379 -13.64 -9.90 3.56
CA ASN A 379 -14.90 -9.58 2.87
C ASN A 379 -14.90 -8.19 2.19
N GLY A 380 -13.77 -7.80 1.61
CA GLY A 380 -13.65 -6.52 0.93
C GLY A 380 -13.42 -5.31 1.84
N GLN A 381 -13.26 -5.50 3.16
CA GLN A 381 -13.11 -4.43 4.14
C GLN A 381 -11.85 -4.61 5.00
N TRP A 382 -11.18 -3.50 5.27
CA TRP A 382 -10.09 -3.35 6.21
C TRP A 382 -10.60 -2.94 7.59
N VAL A 383 -10.11 -3.63 8.62
CA VAL A 383 -10.30 -3.28 10.04
C VAL A 383 -8.94 -3.21 10.71
N SER A 384 -8.73 -2.19 11.56
CA SER A 384 -7.46 -1.90 12.20
C SER A 384 -7.55 -2.12 13.71
N TYR A 385 -6.55 -2.80 14.28
CA TYR A 385 -6.47 -3.15 15.69
C TYR A 385 -5.17 -2.66 16.30
N ASN A 386 -5.27 -1.82 17.32
CA ASN A 386 -4.16 -1.32 18.13
C ASN A 386 -4.63 -1.01 19.56
N PHE A 387 -3.75 -0.43 20.39
CA PHE A 387 -4.11 -0.06 21.77
C PHE A 387 -5.23 0.99 21.88
N ALA A 388 -5.52 1.75 20.82
CA ALA A 388 -6.61 2.72 20.76
C ALA A 388 -7.95 2.09 20.33
N SER A 389 -7.95 0.83 19.88
CA SER A 389 -9.17 0.10 19.51
C SER A 389 -10.05 -0.28 20.71
N GLY A 390 -9.54 -0.15 21.94
CA GLY A 390 -10.24 -0.51 23.17
C GLY A 390 -10.25 -2.02 23.44
N GLY A 391 -11.21 -2.48 24.26
CA GLY A 391 -11.32 -3.89 24.64
C GLY A 391 -10.16 -4.38 25.52
N GLN A 392 -9.74 -5.62 25.29
CA GLN A 392 -8.63 -6.29 25.97
C GLN A 392 -7.30 -6.20 25.22
N PHE A 393 -7.20 -5.33 24.19
CA PHE A 393 -5.93 -5.16 23.47
C PHE A 393 -4.84 -4.66 24.44
N PRO A 394 -3.68 -5.33 24.57
CA PRO A 394 -2.67 -4.93 25.53
C PRO A 394 -2.07 -3.55 25.22
N SER A 395 -2.07 -2.63 26.19
CA SER A 395 -1.62 -1.24 26.01
C SER A 395 -0.15 -1.07 25.59
N HIS A 396 0.68 -2.08 25.86
CA HIS A 396 2.10 -2.12 25.53
C HIS A 396 2.43 -3.09 24.38
N ALA A 397 1.42 -3.72 23.75
CA ALA A 397 1.62 -4.52 22.54
C ALA A 397 1.91 -3.59 21.35
N ARG A 398 3.18 -3.19 21.26
CA ARG A 398 3.78 -2.41 20.19
C ARG A 398 4.59 -3.31 19.28
N ASP A 399 4.98 -2.78 18.13
CA ASP A 399 5.90 -3.45 17.21
C ASP A 399 5.47 -4.89 16.91
N LEU A 400 4.30 -5.05 16.29
CA LEU A 400 3.82 -6.38 15.90
C LEU A 400 4.62 -6.85 14.69
N VAL A 401 5.17 -8.05 14.74
CA VAL A 401 6.19 -8.50 13.77
C VAL A 401 5.81 -9.73 12.96
N MET A 402 4.90 -10.56 13.45
CA MET A 402 4.47 -11.76 12.73
C MET A 402 3.08 -12.17 13.19
N ALA A 403 2.28 -12.68 12.26
CA ALA A 403 1.05 -13.41 12.59
C ALA A 403 1.16 -14.85 12.07
N HIS A 404 0.51 -15.78 12.75
CA HIS A 404 0.55 -17.20 12.39
C HIS A 404 -0.68 -17.93 12.91
N ARG A 405 -1.39 -18.67 12.05
CA ARG A 405 -2.42 -19.61 12.50
C ARG A 405 -1.83 -20.99 12.71
N ASN A 406 -2.04 -21.53 13.90
CA ASN A 406 -1.82 -22.93 14.14
C ASN A 406 -2.92 -23.74 13.45
N VAL A 407 -2.58 -24.42 12.35
CA VAL A 407 -3.54 -25.17 11.52
C VAL A 407 -4.16 -26.38 12.22
N VAL A 408 -3.52 -26.89 13.29
CA VAL A 408 -4.01 -28.05 14.04
C VAL A 408 -5.01 -27.62 15.12
N THR A 409 -4.67 -26.58 15.90
CA THR A 409 -5.54 -26.09 16.99
C THR A 409 -6.53 -25.02 16.56
N GLY A 410 -6.32 -24.43 15.37
CA GLY A 410 -7.10 -23.30 14.86
C GLY A 410 -6.77 -21.96 15.51
N LYS A 411 -5.86 -21.89 16.49
CA LYS A 411 -5.54 -20.66 17.22
C LYS A 411 -4.72 -19.68 16.36
N PHE A 412 -5.06 -18.39 16.46
CA PHE A 412 -4.35 -17.32 15.76
C PHE A 412 -3.44 -16.57 16.70
N TYR A 413 -2.16 -16.50 16.35
CA TYR A 413 -1.12 -15.89 17.17
C TYR A 413 -0.54 -14.67 16.50
N ILE A 414 -0.20 -13.65 17.30
CA ILE A 414 0.48 -12.44 16.86
C ILE A 414 1.70 -12.20 17.76
N ALA A 415 2.88 -12.16 17.16
CA ALA A 415 4.13 -11.84 17.85
C ALA A 415 4.32 -10.32 17.97
N SER A 416 4.76 -9.87 19.14
CA SER A 416 5.15 -8.49 19.43
C SER A 416 6.62 -8.43 19.81
N TYR A 417 7.35 -7.48 19.23
CA TYR A 417 8.74 -7.18 19.59
C TYR A 417 8.82 -6.28 20.85
N GLY A 418 7.90 -6.47 21.80
CA GLY A 418 7.85 -5.71 23.05
C GLY A 418 7.00 -6.38 24.13
N ALA A 419 5.80 -6.84 23.80
CA ALA A 419 4.87 -7.42 24.79
C ALA A 419 4.91 -8.95 24.90
N GLY A 420 5.48 -9.65 23.92
CA GLY A 420 5.48 -11.10 23.87
C GLY A 420 4.56 -11.66 22.79
N LEU A 421 3.78 -12.69 23.13
CA LEU A 421 2.94 -13.43 22.19
C LEU A 421 1.46 -13.24 22.53
N LEU A 422 0.66 -12.78 21.57
CA LEU A 422 -0.77 -12.66 21.69
C LEU A 422 -1.44 -13.89 21.06
N GLU A 423 -2.35 -14.54 21.78
CA GLU A 423 -3.37 -15.43 21.22
C GLU A 423 -4.64 -14.59 21.01
N TRP A 424 -5.04 -14.45 19.74
CA TRP A 424 -6.04 -13.49 19.31
C TRP A 424 -7.32 -14.18 18.82
N ASN A 425 -8.44 -13.83 19.44
CA ASN A 425 -9.78 -14.26 19.04
C ASN A 425 -10.75 -13.06 18.91
N GLY A 426 -10.21 -11.85 18.75
CA GLY A 426 -10.94 -10.59 18.70
C GLY A 426 -10.72 -9.71 19.93
N LEU A 427 -11.18 -8.46 19.87
CA LEU A 427 -10.89 -7.44 20.88
C LEU A 427 -11.32 -7.78 22.31
N ASN A 428 -12.27 -8.70 22.48
CA ASN A 428 -12.80 -9.07 23.79
C ASN A 428 -12.25 -10.41 24.32
N ASP A 429 -11.36 -11.05 23.57
CA ASP A 429 -10.75 -12.33 23.91
C ASP A 429 -9.30 -12.35 23.40
N VAL A 430 -8.43 -11.70 24.17
CA VAL A 430 -6.99 -11.61 23.88
C VAL A 430 -6.21 -12.16 25.07
N LYS A 431 -5.45 -13.22 24.84
CA LYS A 431 -4.53 -13.77 25.84
C LYS A 431 -3.11 -13.37 25.51
N LEU A 432 -2.46 -12.65 26.42
CA LEU A 432 -1.05 -12.25 26.29
C LEU A 432 -0.16 -13.22 27.08
N TYR A 433 0.79 -13.84 26.39
CA TYR A 433 1.90 -14.58 26.99
C TYR A 433 3.14 -13.68 27.09
N ASN A 434 3.64 -13.48 28.30
CA ASN A 434 4.84 -12.70 28.59
C ASN A 434 5.65 -13.36 29.74
N ASN A 435 6.67 -12.68 30.24
CA ASN A 435 7.56 -13.15 31.30
C ASN A 435 6.88 -13.40 32.67
N THR A 436 5.60 -13.09 32.84
CA THR A 436 4.87 -13.33 34.11
C THR A 436 4.02 -14.59 34.12
N ASN A 437 3.70 -15.14 32.94
CA ASN A 437 2.78 -16.27 32.79
C ASN A 437 3.27 -17.31 31.76
N SER A 438 4.49 -17.16 31.26
CA SER A 438 5.15 -18.04 30.30
C SER A 438 6.66 -17.99 30.53
N PRO A 439 7.45 -18.93 29.97
CA PRO A 439 8.91 -18.91 30.13
C PRO A 439 9.63 -17.90 29.22
N LEU A 440 8.89 -17.06 28.48
CA LEU A 440 9.47 -16.01 27.65
C LEU A 440 10.28 -15.02 28.49
N LEU A 441 11.38 -14.54 27.93
CA LEU A 441 12.33 -13.68 28.64
C LEU A 441 12.31 -12.25 28.08
N SER A 442 12.47 -11.29 29.00
CA SER A 442 12.71 -9.89 28.67
C SER A 442 14.18 -9.66 28.34
N ALA A 443 14.45 -8.79 27.36
CA ALA A 443 15.80 -8.55 26.85
C ALA A 443 16.64 -7.53 27.64
N ILE A 444 16.04 -6.85 28.63
CA ILE A 444 16.72 -5.82 29.44
C ILE A 444 16.69 -6.19 30.92
N ASP A 445 15.52 -6.08 31.54
CA ASP A 445 15.29 -6.41 32.93
C ASP A 445 14.25 -7.53 33.03
N ALA A 446 14.48 -8.49 33.92
CA ALA A 446 13.63 -9.68 34.06
C ALA A 446 12.17 -9.35 34.42
N ASN A 447 11.89 -8.18 35.00
CA ASN A 447 10.55 -7.71 35.34
C ASN A 447 9.96 -6.74 34.30
N ASP A 448 10.75 -6.26 33.35
CA ASP A 448 10.25 -5.36 32.30
C ASP A 448 9.32 -6.11 31.34
N ARG A 449 8.18 -5.49 31.04
CA ARG A 449 7.11 -6.03 30.21
C ARG A 449 7.07 -5.46 28.80
N SER A 450 8.02 -4.58 28.47
CA SER A 450 8.10 -3.86 27.19
C SER A 450 9.23 -4.37 26.30
N TYR A 451 9.96 -5.40 26.72
CA TYR A 451 11.12 -5.97 26.03
C TYR A 451 11.05 -7.49 25.89
N ILE A 452 9.85 -8.09 25.93
CA ILE A 452 9.64 -9.49 25.56
C ILE A 452 9.54 -9.54 24.04
N ARG A 453 10.70 -9.70 23.41
CA ARG A 453 10.84 -9.64 21.95
C ARG A 453 10.57 -11.02 21.36
N VAL A 454 9.37 -11.24 20.85
CA VAL A 454 9.05 -12.43 20.05
C VAL A 454 9.15 -12.06 18.57
N THR A 455 9.92 -12.83 17.80
CA THR A 455 10.32 -12.48 16.43
C THR A 455 9.82 -13.46 15.37
N GLY A 456 9.61 -14.72 15.75
CA GLY A 456 9.29 -15.79 14.81
C GLY A 456 8.37 -16.83 15.42
N LEU A 457 7.46 -17.36 14.60
CA LEU A 457 6.47 -18.36 14.96
C LEU A 457 6.44 -19.45 13.89
N ALA A 458 6.36 -20.71 14.30
CA ALA A 458 6.11 -21.83 13.40
C ALA A 458 5.28 -22.91 14.10
N THR A 459 4.55 -23.73 13.34
CA THR A 459 3.80 -24.87 13.88
C THR A 459 4.36 -26.16 13.30
N ASP A 460 4.60 -27.14 14.16
CA ASP A 460 4.98 -28.48 13.72
C ASP A 460 3.76 -29.37 13.41
N ALA A 461 4.01 -30.56 12.88
CA ALA A 461 2.95 -31.50 12.52
C ALA A 461 2.13 -32.01 13.72
N ALA A 462 2.66 -31.94 14.95
CA ALA A 462 1.94 -32.30 16.18
C ALA A 462 1.03 -31.16 16.68
N GLY A 463 1.16 -29.96 16.10
CA GLY A 463 0.40 -28.78 16.48
C GLY A 463 1.06 -27.96 17.60
N SER A 464 2.30 -28.26 17.99
CA SER A 464 3.05 -27.38 18.88
C SER A 464 3.46 -26.10 18.15
N LEU A 465 3.36 -24.97 18.84
CA LEU A 465 3.81 -23.67 18.35
C LEU A 465 5.25 -23.42 18.84
N TRP A 466 6.17 -23.32 17.90
CA TRP A 466 7.56 -22.92 18.12
C TRP A 466 7.66 -21.40 18.11
N VAL A 467 8.30 -20.84 19.12
CA VAL A 467 8.36 -19.40 19.40
C VAL A 467 9.81 -18.97 19.57
N ALA A 468 10.29 -18.11 18.67
CA ALA A 468 11.59 -17.46 18.77
C ALA A 468 11.47 -16.20 19.64
N ASN A 469 12.24 -16.14 20.73
CA ASN A 469 12.29 -15.02 21.66
C ASN A 469 13.73 -14.48 21.80
N ARG A 470 13.92 -13.26 21.29
CA ARG A 470 15.22 -12.58 21.24
C ARG A 470 15.52 -11.84 22.54
N ASN A 471 16.06 -12.54 23.54
CA ASN A 471 16.36 -11.96 24.86
C ASN A 471 17.82 -11.49 25.04
N GLN A 472 18.75 -11.90 24.19
CA GLN A 472 20.19 -11.54 24.27
C GLN A 472 20.90 -11.90 25.59
N ILE A 473 20.33 -12.79 26.40
CA ILE A 473 20.95 -13.32 27.62
C ILE A 473 21.81 -14.53 27.24
N ALA A 474 23.09 -14.52 27.62
CA ALA A 474 24.02 -15.60 27.33
C ALA A 474 23.52 -16.94 27.93
N ASN A 475 23.59 -18.00 27.13
CA ASN A 475 23.12 -19.36 27.47
C ASN A 475 21.63 -19.51 27.83
N ALA A 476 20.83 -18.44 27.78
CA ALA A 476 19.39 -18.53 27.97
C ALA A 476 18.73 -19.13 26.72
N PRO A 477 17.59 -19.85 26.86
CA PRO A 477 16.83 -20.33 25.71
C PRO A 477 16.36 -19.14 24.85
N GLY A 478 16.61 -19.24 23.54
CA GLY A 478 16.02 -18.37 22.52
C GLY A 478 14.79 -19.00 21.85
N LEU A 479 14.64 -20.31 21.94
CA LEU A 479 13.56 -21.07 21.32
C LEU A 479 12.68 -21.73 22.38
N PHE A 480 11.37 -21.59 22.23
CA PHE A 480 10.37 -22.16 23.13
C PHE A 480 9.31 -22.92 22.33
N GLU A 481 8.70 -23.92 22.95
CA GLU A 481 7.61 -24.73 22.40
C GLU A 481 6.37 -24.52 23.29
N LEU A 482 5.26 -24.07 22.70
CA LEU A 482 3.94 -24.06 23.31
C LEU A 482 3.13 -25.22 22.74
N LYS A 483 2.87 -26.22 23.57
CA LYS A 483 2.13 -27.43 23.17
C LYS A 483 0.63 -27.15 23.03
N PRO A 484 -0.12 -27.99 22.29
CA PRO A 484 -1.57 -27.86 22.16
C PRO A 484 -2.33 -27.85 23.49
N ASP A 485 -1.79 -28.53 24.51
CA ASP A 485 -2.36 -28.58 25.87
C ASP A 485 -2.09 -27.31 26.70
N GLY A 486 -1.35 -26.35 26.16
CA GLY A 486 -1.00 -25.08 26.80
C GLY A 486 0.27 -25.13 27.65
N THR A 487 0.96 -26.27 27.73
CA THR A 487 2.24 -26.38 28.44
C THR A 487 3.39 -25.83 27.60
N TRP A 488 4.40 -25.27 28.28
CA TRP A 488 5.58 -24.71 27.64
C TRP A 488 6.82 -25.56 27.89
N LYS A 489 7.70 -25.65 26.90
CA LYS A 489 9.05 -26.21 27.00
C LYS A 489 10.07 -25.22 26.45
N SER A 490 11.24 -25.14 27.08
CA SER A 490 12.36 -24.30 26.65
C SER A 490 13.45 -25.13 25.99
N HIS A 491 14.07 -24.56 24.96
CA HIS A 491 15.09 -25.22 24.15
C HIS A 491 16.35 -24.34 24.08
N PRO A 492 17.32 -24.52 25.01
CA PRO A 492 18.58 -23.80 24.99
C PRO A 492 19.56 -24.38 23.97
N PHE A 493 20.29 -23.52 23.27
CA PHE A 493 21.43 -23.90 22.43
C PHE A 493 22.71 -23.90 23.28
N THR A 494 22.86 -24.92 24.14
CA THR A 494 23.97 -25.02 25.09
C THR A 494 25.33 -24.89 24.39
N GLY A 495 26.18 -23.97 24.84
CA GLY A 495 27.50 -23.72 24.26
C GLY A 495 27.54 -22.63 23.18
N TYR A 496 26.38 -22.13 22.74
CA TYR A 496 26.31 -20.97 21.83
C TYR A 496 26.32 -19.67 22.66
N GLY A 497 27.44 -18.93 22.63
CA GLY A 497 27.76 -17.84 23.57
C GLY A 497 26.68 -16.78 23.78
N LEU A 498 26.16 -16.17 22.71
CA LEU A 498 25.03 -15.22 22.73
C LEU A 498 23.72 -15.92 22.35
N GLY A 499 23.45 -17.05 23.03
CA GLY A 499 22.38 -18.06 22.94
C GLY A 499 20.98 -17.71 22.42
N SER A 500 20.60 -16.43 22.33
CA SER A 500 19.24 -15.99 22.06
C SER A 500 19.15 -14.84 21.06
N GLY A 501 20.17 -14.64 20.23
CA GLY A 501 20.09 -13.78 19.05
C GLY A 501 19.23 -14.35 17.92
N VAL A 502 18.20 -15.15 18.22
CA VAL A 502 17.33 -15.79 17.23
C VAL A 502 16.34 -14.79 16.62
N ASP A 503 15.88 -15.07 15.41
CA ASP A 503 14.97 -14.19 14.69
C ASP A 503 13.78 -14.96 14.11
N LYS A 504 13.96 -15.70 13.02
CA LYS A 504 12.89 -16.52 12.41
C LYS A 504 13.04 -17.99 12.79
N VAL A 505 11.93 -18.71 12.80
CA VAL A 505 11.91 -20.18 12.92
C VAL A 505 10.97 -20.74 11.87
N ILE A 506 11.36 -21.85 11.23
CA ILE A 506 10.48 -22.71 10.43
C ILE A 506 10.68 -24.17 10.87
N VAL A 507 9.71 -25.03 10.58
CA VAL A 507 9.79 -26.48 10.82
C VAL A 507 9.71 -27.20 9.48
N ASP A 508 10.66 -28.10 9.22
CA ASP A 508 10.66 -28.89 7.99
C ASP A 508 9.88 -30.21 8.12
N GLY A 509 9.82 -30.97 7.02
CA GLY A 509 9.12 -32.26 6.97
C GLY A 509 9.73 -33.37 7.84
N ASN A 510 11.00 -33.24 8.24
CA ASN A 510 11.67 -34.17 9.16
C ASN A 510 11.46 -33.76 10.64
N GLY A 511 10.82 -32.61 10.89
CA GLY A 511 10.59 -32.06 12.22
C GLY A 511 11.75 -31.21 12.74
N TYR A 512 12.78 -30.92 11.94
CA TYR A 512 13.89 -30.06 12.36
C TYR A 512 13.47 -28.60 12.36
N LYS A 513 13.96 -27.86 13.36
CA LYS A 513 13.74 -26.42 13.50
C LYS A 513 14.89 -25.68 12.86
N TRP A 514 14.59 -24.88 11.83
CA TRP A 514 15.56 -24.01 11.19
C TRP A 514 15.36 -22.60 11.72
N VAL A 515 16.37 -22.08 12.41
CA VAL A 515 16.30 -20.83 13.16
C VAL A 515 17.33 -19.85 12.63
N THR A 516 16.91 -18.69 12.13
CA THR A 516 17.88 -17.66 11.73
C THR A 516 18.46 -16.95 12.93
N ILE A 517 19.71 -16.53 12.81
CA ILE A 517 20.43 -15.74 13.81
C ILE A 517 20.53 -14.29 13.34
N SER A 518 20.50 -13.37 14.30
CA SER A 518 20.61 -11.93 14.13
C SER A 518 21.68 -11.55 13.13
N THR A 519 21.31 -10.73 12.16
CA THR A 519 22.17 -10.30 11.06
C THR A 519 23.34 -9.39 11.46
N ASN A 520 23.41 -8.95 12.72
CA ASN A 520 24.43 -8.01 13.21
C ASN A 520 25.59 -8.70 13.94
N GLY A 521 25.51 -10.01 14.17
CA GLY A 521 26.56 -10.78 14.84
C GLY A 521 27.64 -11.24 13.87
N ARG A 522 28.85 -11.49 14.41
CA ARG A 522 29.90 -12.24 13.68
C ARG A 522 29.47 -13.69 13.40
N ASP A 523 28.53 -14.21 14.20
CA ASP A 523 27.97 -15.56 14.11
C ASP A 523 26.63 -15.59 13.33
N ALA A 524 26.36 -14.61 12.47
CA ALA A 524 25.18 -14.59 11.62
C ALA A 524 25.10 -15.84 10.73
N GLY A 525 23.88 -16.28 10.40
CA GLY A 525 23.63 -17.53 9.70
C GLY A 525 22.33 -18.15 10.20
N LEU A 526 22.30 -19.48 10.29
CA LEU A 526 21.19 -20.22 10.85
C LEU A 526 21.64 -21.37 11.75
N ILE A 527 20.74 -21.81 12.61
CA ILE A 527 20.85 -23.02 13.42
C ILE A 527 19.82 -24.02 12.92
N VAL A 528 20.22 -25.28 12.78
CA VAL A 528 19.29 -26.40 12.62
C VAL A 528 19.27 -27.18 13.92
N TYR A 529 18.07 -27.41 14.45
CA TYR A 529 17.85 -28.00 15.77
C TYR A 529 16.90 -29.19 15.70
N ASP A 530 17.34 -30.31 16.26
CA ASP A 530 16.53 -31.48 16.53
C ASP A 530 16.15 -31.49 18.02
N ASP A 531 14.86 -31.40 18.32
CA ASP A 531 14.36 -31.37 19.69
C ASP A 531 14.26 -32.77 20.33
N VAL A 532 14.32 -33.82 19.52
CA VAL A 532 14.29 -35.22 19.98
C VAL A 532 15.64 -35.58 20.59
N THR A 533 16.73 -35.30 19.86
CA THR A 533 18.10 -35.57 20.33
C THR A 533 18.73 -34.39 21.08
N SER A 534 18.10 -33.20 21.00
CA SER A 534 18.68 -31.92 21.43
C SER A 534 19.98 -31.54 20.70
N ALA A 535 20.30 -32.20 19.59
CA ALA A 535 21.41 -31.84 18.73
C ALA A 535 21.12 -30.55 17.97
N TYR A 536 22.14 -29.71 17.80
CA TYR A 536 22.07 -28.57 16.90
C TYR A 536 23.36 -28.42 16.11
N VAL A 537 23.24 -27.80 14.94
CA VAL A 537 24.37 -27.37 14.12
C VAL A 537 24.19 -25.90 13.75
N HIS A 538 25.28 -25.14 13.77
CA HIS A 538 25.31 -23.77 13.26
C HIS A 538 25.85 -23.78 11.83
N LEU A 539 25.06 -23.26 10.89
CA LEU A 539 25.41 -23.08 9.49
C LEU A 539 25.52 -21.57 9.26
N GLY A 540 26.67 -20.98 9.58
CA GLY A 540 26.87 -19.52 9.51
C GLY A 540 28.29 -19.10 9.13
N GLY A 541 28.39 -18.02 8.34
CA GLY A 541 29.63 -17.51 7.71
C GLY A 541 29.64 -17.67 6.18
N ALA A 542 30.31 -16.78 5.43
CA ALA A 542 30.42 -16.91 3.98
C ALA A 542 31.26 -18.15 3.64
N GLY A 543 30.69 -19.09 2.88
CA GLY A 543 31.31 -20.39 2.58
C GLY A 543 31.17 -21.46 3.68
N GLN A 544 30.62 -21.11 4.85
CA GLN A 544 30.28 -22.08 5.90
C GLN A 544 28.84 -22.55 5.67
N GLY A 545 28.63 -23.86 5.60
CA GLY A 545 27.33 -24.43 5.25
C GLY A 545 26.84 -24.07 3.85
N GLY A 546 27.69 -23.58 2.94
CA GLY A 546 27.34 -23.30 1.54
C GLY A 546 26.55 -22.01 1.29
N LEU A 547 26.42 -21.12 2.28
CA LEU A 547 25.67 -19.86 2.11
C LEU A 547 26.40 -18.85 1.20
N PRO A 548 25.69 -18.14 0.29
CA PRO A 548 26.29 -17.12 -0.57
C PRO A 548 26.47 -15.77 0.16
N GLY A 549 25.81 -15.58 1.29
CA GLY A 549 25.88 -14.38 2.13
C GLY A 549 25.75 -14.73 3.61
N ILE A 550 26.38 -13.92 4.47
CA ILE A 550 26.44 -14.16 5.92
C ILE A 550 25.12 -13.91 6.66
N GLN A 551 24.29 -13.01 6.14
CA GLN A 551 23.04 -12.60 6.78
C GLN A 551 21.89 -13.35 6.12
N VAL A 552 21.11 -14.10 6.90
CA VAL A 552 19.93 -14.83 6.41
C VAL A 552 18.67 -14.11 6.88
N PHE A 553 17.86 -13.60 5.96
CA PHE A 553 16.65 -12.83 6.27
C PHE A 553 15.35 -13.62 6.11
N SER A 554 15.37 -14.71 5.33
CA SER A 554 14.18 -15.48 5.02
C SER A 554 14.51 -16.96 4.90
N LEU A 555 13.57 -17.79 5.35
CA LEU A 555 13.60 -19.24 5.20
C LEU A 555 12.24 -19.69 4.68
N ALA A 556 12.21 -20.68 3.80
CA ALA A 556 10.98 -21.32 3.36
C ALA A 556 11.22 -22.81 3.05
N VAL A 557 10.30 -23.68 3.45
CA VAL A 557 10.30 -25.10 3.05
C VAL A 557 9.48 -25.22 1.78
N ASP A 558 10.05 -25.83 0.75
CA ASP A 558 9.36 -26.04 -0.50
C ASP A 558 8.61 -27.38 -0.54
N LEU A 559 7.90 -27.66 -1.64
CA LEU A 559 7.06 -28.85 -1.76
C LEU A 559 7.84 -30.16 -1.93
N GLN A 560 9.16 -30.13 -2.12
CA GLN A 560 10.05 -31.31 -2.07
C GLN A 560 10.73 -31.48 -0.71
N GLY A 561 10.47 -30.57 0.24
CA GLY A 561 11.10 -30.59 1.55
C GLY A 561 12.48 -29.95 1.57
N GLU A 562 12.87 -29.23 0.51
CA GLU A 562 14.10 -28.45 0.51
C GLU A 562 13.91 -27.14 1.26
N VAL A 563 14.95 -26.69 1.97
CA VAL A 563 14.93 -25.46 2.74
C VAL A 563 15.65 -24.36 1.98
N TRP A 564 14.88 -23.38 1.52
CA TRP A 564 15.35 -22.22 0.79
C TRP A 564 15.72 -21.10 1.76
N ALA A 565 16.95 -20.60 1.67
CA ALA A 565 17.49 -19.54 2.50
C ALA A 565 17.79 -18.29 1.67
N GLY A 566 17.11 -17.19 1.99
CA GLY A 566 17.35 -15.87 1.40
C GLY A 566 18.38 -15.09 2.20
N THR A 567 19.47 -14.67 1.55
CA THR A 567 20.60 -13.99 2.20
C THR A 567 20.79 -12.55 1.76
N ASN A 568 21.79 -11.84 2.31
CA ASN A 568 22.25 -10.55 1.79
C ASN A 568 22.98 -10.62 0.44
N ASN A 569 23.15 -11.80 -0.16
CA ASN A 569 23.87 -11.98 -1.43
C ASN A 569 23.28 -13.12 -2.28
N GLY A 570 21.95 -13.21 -2.37
CA GLY A 570 21.24 -14.23 -3.15
C GLY A 570 20.72 -15.40 -2.30
N VAL A 571 20.47 -16.53 -2.97
CA VAL A 571 19.72 -17.68 -2.41
C VAL A 571 20.63 -18.90 -2.24
N ALA A 572 20.43 -19.64 -1.14
CA ALA A 572 20.98 -20.97 -0.91
C ALA A 572 19.86 -21.99 -0.68
N VAL A 573 20.08 -23.26 -1.02
CA VAL A 573 19.11 -24.33 -0.80
C VAL A 573 19.76 -25.48 -0.06
N PHE A 574 19.11 -25.94 0.99
CA PHE A 574 19.56 -27.03 1.84
C PHE A 574 18.66 -28.25 1.68
N THR A 575 19.27 -29.41 1.49
CA THR A 575 18.56 -30.68 1.61
C THR A 575 18.41 -31.03 3.09
N SER A 576 17.17 -31.17 3.57
CA SER A 576 16.92 -31.62 4.95
C SER A 576 17.17 -33.13 5.06
N SER A 577 18.20 -33.50 5.81
CA SER A 577 18.55 -34.89 6.09
C SER A 577 19.26 -35.01 7.45
N PRO A 578 19.27 -36.19 8.08
CA PRO A 578 20.00 -36.42 9.33
C PRO A 578 21.49 -36.11 9.23
N ASP A 579 22.07 -36.21 8.03
CA ASP A 579 23.49 -35.94 7.78
C ASP A 579 23.87 -34.51 8.15
N ILE A 580 22.92 -33.57 8.22
CA ILE A 580 23.15 -32.16 8.59
C ILE A 580 23.85 -31.98 9.94
N PHE A 581 23.69 -32.94 10.86
CA PHE A 581 24.34 -32.95 12.18
C PHE A 581 25.71 -33.63 12.18
N THR A 582 26.24 -33.98 11.01
CA THR A 582 27.49 -34.71 10.84
C THR A 582 28.46 -33.94 9.94
N SER A 583 29.73 -34.33 9.97
CA SER A 583 30.77 -33.73 9.13
C SER A 583 30.66 -34.10 7.64
N SER A 584 29.79 -35.04 7.26
CA SER A 584 29.58 -35.43 5.85
C SER A 584 28.59 -34.54 5.11
N TYR A 585 27.89 -33.64 5.79
CA TYR A 585 26.96 -32.73 5.11
C TYR A 585 27.69 -31.74 4.20
N ALA A 586 27.36 -31.75 2.92
CA ALA A 586 28.02 -30.90 1.91
C ALA A 586 27.68 -29.40 2.03
N GLY A 587 26.66 -29.05 2.82
CA GLY A 587 26.12 -27.69 2.91
C GLY A 587 25.09 -27.40 1.82
N ALA A 588 24.68 -26.13 1.72
CA ALA A 588 23.75 -25.68 0.69
C ALA A 588 24.37 -25.71 -0.71
N TYR A 589 23.53 -25.92 -1.71
CA TYR A 589 23.84 -25.59 -3.09
C TYR A 589 23.20 -24.25 -3.49
N LEU A 590 23.74 -23.63 -4.54
CA LEU A 590 23.26 -22.34 -5.06
C LEU A 590 22.56 -22.58 -6.41
N PRO A 591 21.24 -22.39 -6.52
CA PRO A 591 20.54 -22.46 -7.80
C PRO A 591 21.18 -21.51 -8.82
N ILE A 592 21.17 -21.88 -10.10
CA ILE A 592 21.83 -21.10 -11.16
C ILE A 592 20.79 -20.47 -12.09
N TYR A 593 20.87 -19.14 -12.23
CA TYR A 593 20.12 -18.37 -13.21
C TYR A 593 21.09 -17.59 -14.08
N GLU A 594 20.96 -17.67 -15.41
CA GLU A 594 21.84 -17.00 -16.37
C GLU A 594 23.35 -17.21 -16.10
N ARG A 595 23.73 -18.46 -15.78
CA ARG A 595 25.12 -18.88 -15.48
C ARG A 595 25.72 -18.25 -14.22
N ARG A 596 24.90 -17.73 -13.32
CA ARG A 596 25.33 -17.19 -12.02
C ARG A 596 24.44 -17.72 -10.89
N PRO A 597 24.92 -17.76 -9.64
CA PRO A 597 24.06 -18.02 -8.50
C PRO A 597 22.82 -17.12 -8.50
N LEU A 598 21.67 -17.71 -8.19
CA LEU A 598 20.36 -17.08 -8.25
C LEU A 598 20.34 -15.79 -7.43
N LEU A 599 20.05 -14.68 -8.12
CA LEU A 599 19.98 -13.33 -7.56
C LEU A 599 21.25 -12.91 -6.78
N GLN A 600 22.43 -13.38 -7.23
CA GLN A 600 23.72 -12.93 -6.69
C GLN A 600 23.81 -11.39 -6.66
N GLY A 601 24.24 -10.83 -5.53
CA GLY A 601 24.32 -9.39 -5.31
C GLY A 601 23.00 -8.71 -4.91
N GLN A 602 21.89 -9.46 -4.83
CA GLN A 602 20.62 -8.95 -4.29
C GLN A 602 20.44 -9.37 -2.82
N VAL A 603 19.83 -8.48 -2.04
CA VAL A 603 19.36 -8.81 -0.69
C VAL A 603 17.97 -9.45 -0.81
N ILE A 604 17.87 -10.69 -0.32
CA ILE A 604 16.63 -11.46 -0.36
C ILE A 604 15.88 -11.25 0.95
N ARG A 605 14.76 -10.54 0.92
CA ARG A 605 13.99 -10.14 2.11
C ARG A 605 12.96 -11.17 2.52
N SER A 606 12.31 -11.80 1.54
CA SER A 606 11.26 -12.80 1.77
C SER A 606 11.23 -13.80 0.62
N ILE A 607 10.93 -15.07 0.93
CA ILE A 607 10.70 -16.16 0.00
C ILE A 607 9.38 -16.79 0.39
N ALA A 608 8.46 -16.91 -0.57
CA ALA A 608 7.21 -17.64 -0.42
C ALA A 608 7.06 -18.68 -1.52
N ILE A 609 6.58 -19.87 -1.15
CA ILE A 609 6.45 -21.02 -2.06
C ILE A 609 5.00 -21.20 -2.43
N ASP A 610 4.64 -21.06 -3.71
CA ASP A 610 3.25 -21.22 -4.13
C ASP A 610 2.84 -22.69 -4.35
N GLY A 611 1.57 -22.92 -4.73
CA GLY A 611 1.04 -24.27 -4.91
C GLY A 611 1.65 -25.06 -6.08
N GLY A 612 2.30 -24.39 -7.03
CA GLY A 612 3.07 -25.04 -8.11
C GLY A 612 4.56 -25.13 -7.79
N ASN A 613 4.91 -25.01 -6.51
CA ASN A 613 6.27 -24.96 -6.00
C ASN A 613 7.17 -23.84 -6.55
N ARG A 614 6.57 -22.80 -7.14
CA ARG A 614 7.32 -21.66 -7.66
C ARG A 614 7.78 -20.76 -6.54
N LYS A 615 8.88 -20.04 -6.78
CA LYS A 615 9.55 -19.23 -5.76
C LYS A 615 9.21 -17.77 -5.97
N TRP A 616 8.38 -17.21 -5.10
CA TRP A 616 8.14 -15.77 -4.99
C TRP A 616 9.22 -15.17 -4.11
N ILE A 617 10.06 -14.32 -4.67
CA ILE A 617 11.24 -13.78 -4.01
C ILE A 617 11.15 -12.24 -3.95
N GLY A 618 11.09 -11.71 -2.73
CA GLY A 618 11.08 -10.28 -2.46
C GLY A 618 12.49 -9.75 -2.27
N THR A 619 12.81 -8.65 -2.96
CA THR A 619 14.13 -8.00 -2.89
C THR A 619 13.97 -6.49 -2.68
N ASP A 620 15.10 -5.78 -2.56
CA ASP A 620 15.12 -4.31 -2.57
C ASP A 620 14.91 -3.72 -3.99
N THR A 621 14.81 -4.56 -5.03
CA THR A 621 14.69 -4.18 -6.46
C THR A 621 13.45 -4.79 -7.13
N GLY A 622 12.45 -5.18 -6.35
CA GLY A 622 11.16 -5.67 -6.82
C GLY A 622 10.83 -7.08 -6.36
N LEU A 623 9.73 -7.59 -6.90
CA LEU A 623 9.20 -8.93 -6.66
C LEU A 623 9.52 -9.84 -7.85
N TRP A 624 10.17 -10.97 -7.58
CA TRP A 624 10.56 -11.93 -8.58
C TRP A 624 9.73 -13.21 -8.43
N LEU A 625 9.37 -13.82 -9.56
CA LEU A 625 8.79 -15.15 -9.60
C LEU A 625 9.69 -16.04 -10.45
N PHE A 626 10.25 -17.08 -9.84
CA PHE A 626 10.99 -18.13 -10.52
C PHE A 626 10.19 -19.41 -10.58
N ASN A 627 10.54 -20.27 -11.53
CA ASN A 627 10.04 -21.64 -11.59
C ASN A 627 10.44 -22.44 -10.34
N GLU A 628 10.10 -23.73 -10.34
CA GLU A 628 10.35 -24.65 -9.24
C GLU A 628 11.81 -24.71 -8.79
N THR A 629 12.74 -24.80 -9.75
CA THR A 629 14.18 -24.99 -9.52
C THR A 629 14.94 -23.69 -9.27
N GLY A 630 14.33 -22.53 -9.55
CA GLY A 630 15.01 -21.23 -9.51
C GLY A 630 15.82 -20.93 -10.78
N GLU A 631 15.79 -21.78 -11.80
CA GLU A 631 16.63 -21.65 -12.99
C GLU A 631 15.97 -20.82 -14.11
N GLU A 632 14.66 -20.58 -14.04
CA GLU A 632 13.91 -19.80 -15.02
C GLU A 632 13.11 -18.69 -14.33
N MET A 633 13.34 -17.44 -14.75
CA MET A 633 12.56 -16.29 -14.30
C MET A 633 11.24 -16.22 -15.08
N MET A 634 10.12 -16.27 -14.37
CA MET A 634 8.79 -16.15 -14.95
C MET A 634 8.34 -14.68 -14.99
N HIS A 635 8.55 -13.94 -13.90
CA HIS A 635 8.20 -12.53 -13.80
C HIS A 635 9.18 -11.75 -12.92
N HIS A 636 9.34 -10.46 -13.24
CA HIS A 636 9.96 -9.46 -12.38
C HIS A 636 9.06 -8.21 -12.36
N PHE A 637 8.46 -7.94 -11.20
CA PHE A 637 7.56 -6.82 -10.98
C PHE A 637 8.26 -5.70 -10.24
N THR A 638 8.14 -4.49 -10.79
CA THR A 638 8.70 -3.24 -10.28
C THR A 638 7.65 -2.13 -10.41
N THR A 639 7.83 -1.04 -9.67
CA THR A 639 7.01 0.19 -9.79
C THR A 639 6.95 0.76 -11.22
N LYS A 640 7.91 0.40 -12.08
CA LYS A 640 7.98 0.85 -13.48
C LYS A 640 7.07 0.04 -14.41
N ASN A 641 6.91 -1.25 -14.16
CA ASN A 641 6.20 -2.18 -15.05
C ASN A 641 4.96 -2.81 -14.41
N SER A 642 4.67 -2.52 -13.14
CA SER A 642 3.49 -3.01 -12.43
C SER A 642 2.92 -1.97 -11.46
N PRO A 643 1.72 -2.19 -10.92
CA PRO A 643 1.12 -1.33 -9.89
C PRO A 643 1.74 -1.47 -8.48
N LEU A 644 2.89 -2.15 -8.34
CA LEU A 644 3.55 -2.36 -7.05
C LEU A 644 3.80 -1.01 -6.33
N PRO A 645 3.47 -0.86 -5.03
CA PRO A 645 3.64 0.41 -4.33
C PRO A 645 5.10 0.86 -4.15
N SER A 646 6.02 -0.09 -3.97
CA SER A 646 7.47 0.16 -3.85
C SER A 646 8.26 -1.06 -4.32
N ASP A 647 9.43 -0.83 -4.92
CA ASP A 647 10.36 -1.90 -5.33
C ASP A 647 10.97 -2.63 -4.12
N LYS A 648 10.96 -2.01 -2.94
CA LYS A 648 11.48 -2.63 -1.73
C LYS A 648 10.43 -3.49 -1.06
N ILE A 649 10.53 -4.79 -1.28
CA ILE A 649 9.64 -5.79 -0.69
C ILE A 649 10.07 -6.08 0.75
N ARG A 650 9.10 -6.03 1.67
CA ARG A 650 9.32 -6.35 3.08
C ARG A 650 9.00 -7.81 3.36
N ASP A 651 7.85 -8.27 2.92
CA ASP A 651 7.39 -9.63 3.16
C ASP A 651 6.35 -10.09 2.15
N ILE A 652 6.20 -11.40 1.99
CA ILE A 652 5.28 -12.03 1.03
C ILE A 652 4.55 -13.17 1.74
N SER A 653 3.24 -13.24 1.58
CA SER A 653 2.42 -14.36 2.05
C SER A 653 1.39 -14.75 1.00
N ILE A 654 1.05 -16.03 0.93
CA ILE A 654 0.21 -16.58 -0.14
C ILE A 654 -1.03 -17.22 0.47
N ASN A 655 -2.21 -16.78 0.04
CA ASN A 655 -3.43 -17.53 0.28
C ASN A 655 -3.47 -18.70 -0.70
N HIS A 656 -3.03 -19.89 -0.26
CA HIS A 656 -2.92 -21.06 -1.13
C HIS A 656 -4.25 -21.54 -1.72
N ALA A 657 -5.38 -21.27 -1.07
CA ALA A 657 -6.70 -21.66 -1.57
C ALA A 657 -7.11 -20.84 -2.81
N THR A 658 -6.65 -19.58 -2.89
CA THR A 658 -7.03 -18.65 -3.94
C THR A 658 -5.88 -18.36 -4.90
N GLY A 659 -4.62 -18.50 -4.49
CA GLY A 659 -3.45 -18.09 -5.26
C GLY A 659 -3.23 -16.58 -5.22
N GLU A 660 -3.88 -15.87 -4.30
CA GLU A 660 -3.62 -14.47 -4.03
C GLU A 660 -2.33 -14.33 -3.22
N VAL A 661 -1.43 -13.51 -3.75
CA VAL A 661 -0.13 -13.21 -3.17
C VAL A 661 -0.24 -11.84 -2.53
N LEU A 662 -0.22 -11.80 -1.19
CA LEU A 662 -0.15 -10.58 -0.40
C LEU A 662 1.31 -10.13 -0.31
N ILE A 663 1.56 -8.90 -0.73
CA ILE A 663 2.91 -8.34 -0.87
C ILE A 663 2.98 -7.10 0.02
N GLY A 664 3.82 -7.16 1.05
CA GLY A 664 4.18 -6.04 1.89
C GLY A 664 5.38 -5.29 1.31
N THR A 665 5.28 -3.97 1.19
CA THR A 665 6.37 -3.11 0.68
C THR A 665 6.64 -1.95 1.64
N GLU A 666 7.72 -1.18 1.43
CA GLU A 666 7.97 0.05 2.20
C GLU A 666 6.90 1.15 2.02
N ALA A 667 6.04 1.05 1.01
CA ALA A 667 5.02 2.05 0.67
C ALA A 667 3.59 1.48 0.67
N GLY A 668 3.33 0.47 1.50
CA GLY A 668 2.01 -0.15 1.66
C GLY A 668 1.93 -1.55 1.06
N VAL A 669 0.71 -2.02 0.80
CA VAL A 669 0.45 -3.43 0.42
C VAL A 669 -0.24 -3.56 -0.93
N ALA A 670 0.06 -4.67 -1.59
CA ALA A 670 -0.59 -5.10 -2.82
C ALA A 670 -1.03 -6.56 -2.72
N ILE A 671 -2.13 -6.89 -3.40
CA ILE A 671 -2.58 -8.26 -3.62
C ILE A 671 -2.47 -8.54 -5.11
N TYR A 672 -1.69 -9.54 -5.48
CA TYR A 672 -1.59 -10.03 -6.85
C TYR A 672 -2.31 -11.36 -6.98
N ARG A 673 -3.13 -11.53 -8.01
CA ARG A 673 -3.74 -12.82 -8.30
C ARG A 673 -2.80 -13.68 -9.16
N GLY A 674 -2.13 -14.64 -8.53
CA GLY A 674 -1.34 -15.66 -9.20
C GLY A 674 -2.18 -16.76 -9.86
N THR A 675 -1.49 -17.63 -10.59
CA THR A 675 -2.06 -18.81 -11.26
C THR A 675 -2.00 -20.08 -10.42
N ALA A 676 -1.26 -20.08 -9.32
CA ALA A 676 -1.00 -21.28 -8.53
C ALA A 676 -1.87 -21.34 -7.27
N THR A 677 -2.55 -22.47 -7.06
CA THR A 677 -3.34 -22.76 -5.85
C THR A 677 -2.93 -24.11 -5.26
N ARG A 678 -3.40 -24.48 -4.08
CA ARG A 678 -3.30 -25.84 -3.54
C ARG A 678 -4.70 -26.45 -3.41
N THR A 679 -4.86 -27.70 -3.82
CA THR A 679 -6.11 -28.46 -3.73
C THR A 679 -5.99 -29.49 -2.61
N GLU A 680 -6.43 -29.15 -1.40
CA GLU A 680 -6.31 -30.03 -0.23
C GLU A 680 -7.21 -31.28 -0.29
N LYS A 681 -8.39 -31.20 -0.95
CA LYS A 681 -9.32 -32.32 -1.16
C LYS A 681 -10.09 -32.17 -2.48
N VAL A 682 -10.10 -33.22 -3.30
CA VAL A 682 -10.88 -33.29 -4.55
C VAL A 682 -12.31 -33.73 -4.25
N ASN A 683 -13.26 -32.80 -4.25
CA ASN A 683 -14.69 -33.08 -4.00
C ASN A 683 -15.43 -33.52 -5.28
N LYS A 684 -16.59 -34.20 -5.16
CA LYS A 684 -17.49 -34.42 -6.31
C LYS A 684 -18.02 -33.07 -6.81
N GLY A 685 -17.77 -32.73 -8.08
CA GLY A 685 -17.99 -31.39 -8.65
C GLY A 685 -16.78 -30.45 -8.59
N CYS A 686 -15.57 -31.01 -8.55
CA CYS A 686 -14.33 -30.32 -8.15
C CYS A 686 -13.88 -29.12 -9.00
N LEU A 687 -14.25 -29.03 -10.29
CA LEU A 687 -13.70 -28.00 -11.17
C LEU A 687 -14.56 -26.74 -11.23
N LYS A 688 -13.98 -25.60 -10.88
CA LYS A 688 -14.58 -24.28 -11.04
C LYS A 688 -13.86 -23.50 -12.13
N VAL A 689 -14.63 -23.10 -13.16
CA VAL A 689 -14.12 -22.28 -14.28
C VAL A 689 -14.48 -20.82 -14.05
N PHE A 690 -13.53 -19.92 -14.25
CA PHE A 690 -13.75 -18.48 -14.18
C PHE A 690 -12.87 -17.71 -15.18
N PRO A 691 -13.42 -16.73 -15.91
CA PRO A 691 -14.84 -16.42 -16.00
C PRO A 691 -15.62 -17.53 -16.75
N ASN A 692 -16.88 -17.75 -16.39
CA ASN A 692 -17.78 -18.65 -17.11
C ASN A 692 -19.21 -18.08 -17.05
N PRO A 693 -19.85 -17.71 -18.18
CA PRO A 693 -19.34 -17.78 -19.55
C PRO A 693 -18.20 -16.80 -19.84
N VAL A 694 -17.33 -17.17 -20.79
CA VAL A 694 -16.28 -16.31 -21.35
C VAL A 694 -16.88 -15.49 -22.48
N ARG A 695 -16.85 -14.16 -22.39
CA ARG A 695 -17.44 -13.25 -23.40
C ARG A 695 -16.51 -13.08 -24.61
N ALA A 696 -17.06 -12.82 -25.80
CA ALA A 696 -16.35 -12.67 -27.08
C ALA A 696 -15.15 -11.69 -27.06
N GLY A 697 -15.20 -10.68 -26.18
CA GLY A 697 -14.14 -9.67 -26.00
C GLY A 697 -13.12 -10.00 -24.90
N PHE A 698 -13.24 -11.12 -24.19
CA PHE A 698 -12.31 -11.46 -23.11
C PHE A 698 -10.93 -11.77 -23.68
N THR A 699 -9.92 -11.07 -23.17
CA THR A 699 -8.50 -11.25 -23.53
C THR A 699 -7.66 -11.72 -22.35
N GLY A 700 -8.27 -11.93 -21.19
CA GLY A 700 -7.61 -12.41 -19.98
C GLY A 700 -7.43 -13.92 -19.97
N THR A 701 -7.00 -14.42 -18.81
CA THR A 701 -6.78 -15.85 -18.55
C THR A 701 -8.05 -16.49 -18.00
N ILE A 702 -8.42 -17.65 -18.55
CA ILE A 702 -9.47 -18.53 -18.04
C ILE A 702 -8.83 -19.45 -17.00
N GLY A 703 -9.25 -19.34 -15.75
CA GLY A 703 -8.82 -20.20 -14.65
C GLY A 703 -9.74 -21.40 -14.47
N ILE A 704 -9.15 -22.58 -14.29
CA ILE A 704 -9.83 -23.84 -13.96
C ILE A 704 -9.26 -24.31 -12.63
N ALA A 705 -9.95 -24.00 -11.54
CA ALA A 705 -9.51 -24.33 -10.17
C ALA A 705 -10.12 -25.63 -9.66
N GLY A 706 -9.48 -26.22 -8.66
CA GLY A 706 -9.87 -27.51 -8.05
C GLY A 706 -9.36 -28.72 -8.83
N VAL A 707 -8.37 -28.51 -9.70
CA VAL A 707 -7.61 -29.59 -10.35
C VAL A 707 -6.80 -30.28 -9.24
N PRO A 708 -6.65 -31.62 -9.25
CA PRO A 708 -5.66 -32.29 -8.41
C PRO A 708 -4.29 -31.60 -8.58
N ASP A 709 -3.52 -31.44 -7.50
CA ASP A 709 -2.28 -30.66 -7.57
C ASP A 709 -1.33 -31.22 -8.65
N ASN A 710 -0.90 -30.34 -9.56
CA ASN A 710 -0.08 -30.65 -10.74
C ASN A 710 -0.69 -31.70 -11.69
N GLY A 711 -2.01 -31.88 -11.63
CA GLY A 711 -2.79 -32.78 -12.48
C GLY A 711 -2.87 -32.30 -13.93
N TRP A 712 -3.23 -33.23 -14.81
CA TRP A 712 -3.47 -32.98 -16.23
C TRP A 712 -4.86 -32.38 -16.44
N VAL A 713 -4.96 -31.41 -17.35
CA VAL A 713 -6.21 -30.86 -17.84
C VAL A 713 -6.28 -31.01 -19.35
N LYS A 714 -7.41 -31.51 -19.84
CA LYS A 714 -7.75 -31.64 -21.25
C LYS A 714 -9.02 -30.87 -21.55
N ILE A 715 -8.98 -30.05 -22.59
CA ILE A 715 -10.11 -29.24 -23.05
C ILE A 715 -10.49 -29.73 -24.44
N THR A 716 -11.75 -30.13 -24.62
CA THR A 716 -12.29 -30.57 -25.91
C THR A 716 -13.47 -29.70 -26.32
N ASP A 717 -13.77 -29.66 -27.62
CA ASP A 717 -15.06 -29.14 -28.09
C ASP A 717 -16.22 -30.12 -27.80
N ALA A 718 -17.43 -29.73 -28.16
CA ALA A 718 -18.63 -30.55 -27.98
C ALA A 718 -18.64 -31.84 -28.82
N ALA A 719 -17.80 -31.93 -29.86
CA ALA A 719 -17.62 -33.14 -30.66
C ALA A 719 -16.53 -34.07 -30.08
N GLY A 720 -15.84 -33.65 -29.01
CA GLY A 720 -14.77 -34.40 -28.36
C GLY A 720 -13.39 -34.19 -28.98
N LEU A 721 -13.23 -33.25 -29.90
CA LEU A 721 -11.92 -32.92 -30.48
C LEU A 721 -11.09 -32.15 -29.45
N LEU A 722 -9.84 -32.58 -29.23
CA LEU A 722 -8.92 -31.90 -28.32
C LEU A 722 -8.55 -30.51 -28.83
N VAL A 723 -8.80 -29.50 -28.00
CA VAL A 723 -8.49 -28.09 -28.26
C VAL A 723 -7.19 -27.69 -27.59
N PHE A 724 -7.01 -28.12 -26.34
CA PHE A 724 -5.84 -27.80 -25.54
C PHE A 724 -5.64 -28.84 -24.41
N GLU A 725 -4.39 -29.04 -24.00
CA GLU A 725 -4.02 -29.88 -22.87
C GLU A 725 -2.78 -29.31 -22.16
N GLY A 726 -2.66 -29.57 -20.86
CA GLY A 726 -1.50 -29.15 -20.08
C GLY A 726 -1.63 -29.53 -18.62
N LYS A 727 -0.62 -29.17 -17.83
CA LYS A 727 -0.60 -29.40 -16.38
C LYS A 727 -1.02 -28.15 -15.61
N ALA A 728 -1.79 -28.35 -14.53
CA ALA A 728 -2.09 -27.29 -13.58
C ALA A 728 -0.83 -26.86 -12.81
N THR A 729 -0.81 -25.60 -12.36
CA THR A 729 0.21 -25.09 -11.44
C THR A 729 -0.34 -25.24 -10.02
N GLY A 730 0.02 -26.32 -9.34
CA GLY A 730 -0.73 -26.78 -8.18
C GLY A 730 -2.17 -27.10 -8.59
N GLY A 731 -3.15 -26.50 -7.93
CA GLY A 731 -4.57 -26.81 -8.08
C GLY A 731 -5.33 -26.02 -9.14
N THR A 732 -4.67 -25.14 -9.91
CA THR A 732 -5.32 -24.30 -10.93
C THR A 732 -4.62 -24.42 -12.28
N PHE A 733 -5.41 -24.64 -13.32
CA PHE A 733 -4.96 -24.58 -14.71
C PHE A 733 -5.35 -23.25 -15.35
N ALA A 734 -4.38 -22.56 -15.93
CA ALA A 734 -4.54 -21.27 -16.58
C ALA A 734 -4.52 -21.44 -18.11
N TRP A 735 -5.61 -21.04 -18.78
CA TRP A 735 -5.75 -21.15 -20.24
C TRP A 735 -6.07 -19.79 -20.87
N ASN A 736 -5.36 -19.44 -21.94
CA ASN A 736 -5.55 -18.16 -22.65
C ASN A 736 -6.69 -18.19 -23.68
N GLY A 737 -7.50 -19.25 -23.70
CA GLY A 737 -8.61 -19.42 -24.64
C GLY A 737 -8.18 -19.67 -26.09
N ARG A 738 -6.94 -20.14 -26.32
CA ARG A 738 -6.41 -20.45 -27.66
C ARG A 738 -6.02 -21.92 -27.80
N ASP A 739 -6.10 -22.43 -29.01
CA ASP A 739 -5.57 -23.75 -29.37
C ASP A 739 -4.04 -23.72 -29.54
N TYR A 740 -3.42 -24.87 -29.81
CA TYR A 740 -1.97 -24.99 -30.02
C TYR A 740 -1.42 -24.21 -31.21
N SER A 741 -2.28 -23.81 -32.16
CA SER A 741 -1.91 -22.97 -33.30
C SER A 741 -2.10 -21.47 -33.02
N GLY A 742 -2.43 -21.11 -31.77
CA GLY A 742 -2.66 -19.74 -31.34
C GLY A 742 -4.02 -19.17 -31.79
N ARG A 743 -4.90 -19.96 -32.39
CA ARG A 743 -6.24 -19.50 -32.81
C ARG A 743 -7.14 -19.44 -31.58
N LYS A 744 -7.93 -18.37 -31.46
CA LYS A 744 -8.94 -18.25 -30.39
C LYS A 744 -9.98 -19.36 -30.55
N ALA A 745 -10.37 -19.94 -29.41
CA ALA A 745 -11.49 -20.85 -29.34
C ALA A 745 -12.77 -20.16 -29.86
N LYS A 746 -13.50 -20.86 -30.73
CA LYS A 746 -14.75 -20.35 -31.32
C LYS A 746 -15.86 -20.30 -30.26
N PRO A 747 -16.89 -19.44 -30.42
CA PRO A 747 -18.08 -19.52 -29.58
C PRO A 747 -18.68 -20.94 -29.57
N GLY A 748 -19.01 -21.44 -28.39
CA GLY A 748 -19.46 -22.81 -28.19
C GLY A 748 -19.27 -23.31 -26.76
N VAL A 749 -19.67 -24.56 -26.52
CA VAL A 749 -19.47 -25.26 -25.25
C VAL A 749 -18.28 -26.20 -25.38
N TYR A 750 -17.36 -26.10 -24.43
CA TYR A 750 -16.17 -26.94 -24.31
C TYR A 750 -16.28 -27.82 -23.07
N LEU A 751 -15.79 -29.05 -23.17
CA LEU A 751 -15.67 -29.97 -22.04
C LEU A 751 -14.26 -29.88 -21.47
N VAL A 752 -14.16 -29.81 -20.15
CA VAL A 752 -12.89 -29.80 -19.42
C VAL A 752 -12.84 -31.07 -18.60
N MET A 753 -11.74 -31.80 -18.73
CA MET A 753 -11.44 -33.00 -17.97
C MET A 753 -10.14 -32.78 -17.23
N ALA A 754 -10.13 -33.05 -15.93
CA ALA A 754 -8.94 -33.00 -15.09
C ALA A 754 -8.65 -34.38 -14.52
N SER A 755 -7.37 -34.73 -14.38
CA SER A 755 -6.95 -35.93 -13.67
C SER A 755 -5.68 -35.73 -12.86
N SER A 756 -5.51 -36.49 -11.78
CA SER A 756 -4.23 -36.59 -11.06
C SER A 756 -3.15 -37.19 -11.98
N ALA A 757 -1.87 -37.03 -11.59
CA ALA A 757 -0.74 -37.52 -12.38
C ALA A 757 -0.73 -39.04 -12.56
N ASP A 758 -1.27 -39.78 -11.58
CA ASP A 758 -1.46 -41.24 -11.60
C ASP A 758 -2.79 -41.68 -12.23
N GLY A 759 -3.64 -40.74 -12.63
CA GLY A 759 -4.97 -41.00 -13.21
C GLY A 759 -6.03 -41.50 -12.22
N ALA A 760 -5.72 -41.62 -10.93
CA ALA A 760 -6.64 -42.15 -9.93
C ALA A 760 -7.82 -41.23 -9.62
N GLN A 761 -7.62 -39.92 -9.75
CA GLN A 761 -8.65 -38.91 -9.54
C GLN A 761 -9.01 -38.28 -10.88
N THR A 762 -10.30 -38.25 -11.23
CA THR A 762 -10.80 -37.62 -12.46
C THR A 762 -11.98 -36.72 -12.18
N CYS A 763 -12.11 -35.63 -12.91
CA CYS A 763 -13.18 -34.67 -12.73
C CYS A 763 -13.50 -33.95 -14.04
N MET A 764 -14.75 -33.52 -14.23
CA MET A 764 -15.16 -32.86 -15.46
C MET A 764 -16.04 -31.64 -15.19
N THR A 765 -15.96 -30.64 -16.08
CA THR A 765 -16.84 -29.47 -16.10
C THR A 765 -17.01 -28.93 -17.52
N LYS A 766 -17.73 -27.83 -17.68
CA LYS A 766 -18.00 -27.20 -18.99
C LYS A 766 -17.61 -25.72 -18.99
N ILE A 767 -17.06 -25.25 -20.10
CA ILE A 767 -16.83 -23.83 -20.37
C ILE A 767 -17.78 -23.40 -21.48
N ALA A 768 -18.52 -22.30 -21.27
CA ALA A 768 -19.26 -21.64 -22.33
C ALA A 768 -18.45 -20.43 -22.83
N ILE A 769 -18.14 -20.39 -24.13
CA ILE A 769 -17.54 -19.24 -24.81
C ILE A 769 -18.61 -18.64 -25.71
N GLN A 770 -18.90 -17.35 -25.53
CA GLN A 770 -19.95 -16.62 -26.26
C GLN A 770 -19.36 -15.63 -27.24
#